data_AF-A0A0Q5J1P9-F1
#
_entry.id   AF-A0A0Q5J1P9-F1
#
_cell.length_a   1.000
_cell.length_b   1.000
_cell.length_c   1.000
_cell.angle_alpha   90.00
_cell.angle_beta   90.00
_cell.angle_gamma   90.00
#
_symmetry.space_group_name_H-M   'P 1'
#
loop_
_entity.id
_entity.type
_entity.pdbx_description
1 polymer ?
#
loop_
_entity_poly.entity_id
_entity_poly.type
_entity_poly.pdbx_seq_one_letter_code
_entity_poly.pdbx_strand_id
1 'polypeptide(L)'
;MRARHTLVVTLAAGALLLPSTSAGAAPPPPAVDLGREVLPPGDGWASFEGPTVPDGKPTVATGTTGGAAAEASQVYVVDTWQELRDALAGKAGGSQTDARRNVVPRIIYVTGTITAFEPSACDGFGAQVVVSDTGQPFRMADYIDHFDPEGPWGRADPSGPMETARVAAAAVQAAQSLQHIGSNVTLVGVGDDARIVGASLRIRDAHNVILRNLTVSDAYDCFPAWDPGDTNEGNWNSAYDNVSVWTSTSVWVDHNTFDDGAHPAEALPTVYGRPYEVHDGLLDITHGSDLVTASYNRFDEHDKTELIGSSDSRAQDRGQHRVTLHHNLWTDIGQRAPRVRFGDVHLYNNLYTQTKEGLFQYYWGAGVESSIYAESNAFELADGVDPARVITRWGGTQLFETGSTVNGEPADLLAAFNATAPVPLAPTARWNPADVYDYTLDAVEDVPAIVRAEAGAGLLLSGTPVATAAPAVAVLSDDNGQGTGLFDGSYKITANLYWGQNATVAKLYENGVLVDSAWLTGTTPRRQTVAFPITGNVNGSYTYVVELLNPYGTSTSRPHTVVVKDASPALAVLSDDNRDGDGSFTVTTNLWWGTNATHYALYRDGVLVDEQDLTAATPRRQTVRTAVTGLEPGAYGFVAVLSNAAGSTSTAERVVTVRR
;
A
#
# COMPACT_ATOMS: atom_id res chain seq x y z
N MET A 1 13.98 85.31 51.54
CA MET A 1 12.70 86.04 51.46
C MET A 1 11.85 85.40 50.38
N ARG A 2 10.55 85.25 50.66
CA ARG A 2 9.55 84.54 49.85
C ARG A 2 9.31 85.22 48.49
N ALA A 3 9.13 84.43 47.45
CA ALA A 3 8.27 84.79 46.32
C ALA A 3 7.56 83.52 45.79
N ARG A 4 6.23 83.56 45.81
CA ARG A 4 5.31 82.52 45.34
C ARG A 4 5.30 82.51 43.81
N HIS A 5 5.27 81.33 43.19
CA HIS A 5 4.69 81.14 41.86
C HIS A 5 3.77 79.92 41.88
N THR A 6 2.55 80.16 41.42
CA THR A 6 1.40 79.26 41.36
C THR A 6 1.59 78.28 40.21
N LEU A 7 1.52 76.96 40.49
CA LEU A 7 1.53 75.92 39.46
C LEU A 7 0.10 75.46 39.18
N VAL A 8 -0.29 75.55 37.91
CA VAL A 8 -1.59 75.13 37.37
C VAL A 8 -1.61 73.60 37.24
N VAL A 9 -2.70 72.99 37.71
CA VAL A 9 -2.99 71.55 37.65
C VAL A 9 -3.58 71.21 36.28
N THR A 10 -2.93 70.31 35.54
CA THR A 10 -3.47 69.68 34.32
C THR A 10 -3.85 68.23 34.67
N LEU A 11 -5.11 67.86 34.41
CA LEU A 11 -5.64 66.52 34.59
C LEU A 11 -4.94 65.52 33.65
N ALA A 12 -4.39 64.44 34.21
CA ALA A 12 -3.96 63.26 33.48
C ALA A 12 -5.15 62.30 33.32
N ALA A 13 -5.54 62.00 32.08
CA ALA A 13 -6.47 60.94 31.75
C ALA A 13 -5.72 59.59 31.81
N GLY A 14 -6.11 58.73 32.75
CA GLY A 14 -5.61 57.35 32.83
C GLY A 14 -6.25 56.49 31.74
N ALA A 15 -5.44 56.03 30.79
CA ALA A 15 -5.84 54.96 29.87
C ALA A 15 -5.73 53.62 30.62
N LEU A 16 -6.87 52.94 30.80
CA LEU A 16 -6.91 51.56 31.26
C LEU A 16 -6.26 50.66 30.20
N LEU A 17 -5.18 49.98 30.58
CA LEU A 17 -4.62 48.86 29.84
C LEU A 17 -5.57 47.66 30.00
N LEU A 18 -6.27 47.30 28.92
CA LEU A 18 -6.96 46.02 28.80
C LEU A 18 -5.92 44.92 28.56
N PRO A 19 -6.05 43.73 29.18
CA PRO A 19 -5.15 42.62 28.91
C PRO A 19 -5.35 42.15 27.47
N SER A 20 -4.25 42.09 26.73
CA SER A 20 -4.17 41.44 25.43
C SER A 20 -4.55 39.97 25.59
N THR A 21 -5.71 39.60 25.04
CA THR A 21 -6.06 38.20 24.84
C THR A 21 -5.01 37.58 23.93
N SER A 22 -4.20 36.68 24.47
CA SER A 22 -3.40 35.76 23.67
C SER A 22 -4.32 35.14 22.62
N ALA A 23 -4.02 35.34 21.34
CA ALA A 23 -4.63 34.57 20.28
C ALA A 23 -4.37 33.09 20.63
N GLY A 24 -5.44 32.39 21.01
CA GLY A 24 -5.35 30.94 21.18
C GLY A 24 -4.90 30.37 19.84
N ALA A 25 -3.89 29.49 19.88
CA ALA A 25 -3.52 28.71 18.71
C ALA A 25 -4.80 28.14 18.10
N ALA A 26 -4.94 28.25 16.77
CA ALA A 26 -6.02 27.58 16.07
C ALA A 26 -6.02 26.10 16.51
N PRO A 27 -7.19 25.49 16.76
CA PRO A 27 -7.23 24.06 17.02
C PRO A 27 -6.52 23.36 15.85
N PRO A 28 -5.70 22.33 16.12
CA PRO A 28 -5.07 21.57 15.04
C PRO A 28 -6.17 21.10 14.07
N PRO A 29 -5.89 21.08 12.76
CA PRO A 29 -6.85 20.55 11.80
C PRO A 29 -7.30 19.14 12.24
N PRO A 30 -8.54 18.73 11.95
CA PRO A 30 -9.01 17.40 12.29
C PRO A 30 -8.02 16.37 11.73
N ALA A 31 -7.57 15.43 12.55
CA ALA A 31 -6.58 14.45 12.09
C ALA A 31 -7.14 13.64 10.91
N VAL A 32 -6.35 13.58 9.84
CA VAL A 32 -6.77 13.07 8.55
C VAL A 32 -6.23 11.67 8.35
N ASP A 33 -7.11 10.76 7.95
CA ASP A 33 -6.71 9.42 7.55
C ASP A 33 -6.24 9.45 6.09
N LEU A 34 -4.93 9.67 5.91
CA LEU A 34 -4.30 9.71 4.58
C LEU A 34 -4.52 8.42 3.79
N GLY A 35 -4.72 7.27 4.46
CA GLY A 35 -4.99 6.00 3.81
C GLY A 35 -6.32 5.98 3.05
N ARG A 36 -7.23 6.90 3.39
CA ARG A 36 -8.57 7.03 2.79
C ARG A 36 -8.76 8.27 1.94
N GLU A 37 -7.80 9.19 1.96
CA GLU A 37 -7.82 10.30 1.03
C GLU A 37 -7.68 9.81 -0.41
N VAL A 38 -8.31 10.54 -1.31
CA VAL A 38 -8.32 10.27 -2.75
C VAL A 38 -7.87 11.53 -3.47
N LEU A 39 -7.35 11.37 -4.69
CA LEU A 39 -6.97 12.49 -5.52
C LEU A 39 -8.23 13.34 -5.83
N PRO A 40 -8.23 14.65 -5.56
CA PRO A 40 -9.37 15.50 -5.89
C PRO A 40 -9.65 15.55 -7.40
N PRO A 41 -10.91 15.70 -7.83
CA PRO A 41 -11.21 16.01 -9.22
C PRO A 41 -10.50 17.30 -9.66
N GLY A 42 -9.87 17.28 -10.84
CA GLY A 42 -9.11 18.42 -11.37
C GLY A 42 -7.62 18.40 -11.03
N ASP A 43 -7.20 17.57 -10.08
CA ASP A 43 -5.81 17.53 -9.63
C ASP A 43 -4.90 16.73 -10.60
N GLY A 44 -4.59 17.36 -11.72
CA GLY A 44 -3.72 16.84 -12.75
C GLY A 44 -4.28 15.65 -13.52
N TRP A 45 -3.43 15.03 -14.34
CA TRP A 45 -3.81 13.95 -15.23
C TRP A 45 -4.31 12.69 -14.52
N ALA A 46 -3.85 12.38 -13.30
CA ALA A 46 -4.37 11.23 -12.57
C ALA A 46 -5.83 11.40 -12.09
N SER A 47 -6.36 12.63 -12.11
CA SER A 47 -7.78 12.90 -11.83
C SER A 47 -8.70 12.65 -13.04
N PHE A 48 -8.12 12.43 -14.22
CA PHE A 48 -8.86 12.27 -15.47
C PHE A 48 -9.80 11.06 -15.43
N GLU A 49 -11.02 11.28 -15.90
CA GLU A 49 -12.03 10.25 -16.13
C GLU A 49 -12.33 10.14 -17.63
N GLY A 50 -12.24 8.93 -18.17
CA GLY A 50 -12.53 8.69 -19.57
C GLY A 50 -11.60 7.69 -20.24
N PRO A 51 -11.65 7.59 -21.59
CA PRO A 51 -10.85 6.61 -22.33
C PRO A 51 -9.34 6.83 -22.17
N THR A 52 -8.62 5.74 -21.94
CA THR A 52 -7.14 5.67 -22.01
C THR A 52 -6.73 4.33 -22.62
N VAL A 53 -5.49 4.22 -23.09
CA VAL A 53 -4.98 3.07 -23.84
C VAL A 53 -3.60 2.63 -23.32
N PRO A 54 -3.43 2.34 -22.02
CA PRO A 54 -2.13 1.95 -21.47
C PRO A 54 -1.59 0.68 -22.12
N ASP A 55 -0.35 0.76 -22.58
CA ASP A 55 0.34 -0.26 -23.37
C ASP A 55 -0.53 -0.84 -24.51
N GLY A 56 -1.27 0.04 -25.20
CA GLY A 56 -2.09 -0.33 -26.34
C GLY A 56 -3.43 -0.99 -25.99
N LYS A 57 -3.84 -1.03 -24.70
CA LYS A 57 -5.09 -1.66 -24.26
C LYS A 57 -6.16 -0.62 -23.90
N PRO A 58 -7.22 -0.47 -24.70
CA PRO A 58 -8.29 0.47 -24.37
C PRO A 58 -8.96 0.14 -23.03
N THR A 59 -9.07 1.14 -22.17
CA THR A 59 -9.74 1.07 -20.86
C THR A 59 -10.39 2.42 -20.55
N VAL A 60 -11.09 2.51 -19.42
CA VAL A 60 -11.72 3.75 -18.93
C VAL A 60 -11.15 4.04 -17.54
N ALA A 61 -10.51 5.19 -17.40
CA ALA A 61 -10.08 5.72 -16.11
C ALA A 61 -11.27 6.33 -15.38
N THR A 62 -11.27 6.19 -14.05
CA THR A 62 -12.35 6.67 -13.15
C THR A 62 -11.78 7.54 -12.03
N GLY A 63 -10.73 8.31 -12.31
CA GLY A 63 -9.95 9.03 -11.31
C GLY A 63 -9.10 8.11 -10.42
N THR A 64 -8.41 8.71 -9.44
CA THR A 64 -7.48 7.99 -8.56
C THR A 64 -7.97 7.99 -7.10
N THR A 65 -8.48 6.85 -6.66
CA THR A 65 -9.00 6.58 -5.31
C THR A 65 -8.15 5.60 -4.50
N GLY A 66 -7.14 5.00 -5.12
CA GLY A 66 -6.25 4.03 -4.50
C GLY A 66 -7.02 2.88 -3.84
N GLY A 67 -6.70 2.62 -2.58
CA GLY A 67 -7.33 1.62 -1.73
C GLY A 67 -8.45 2.15 -0.84
N ALA A 68 -8.97 3.36 -1.03
CA ALA A 68 -9.93 3.98 -0.11
C ALA A 68 -11.19 3.12 0.17
N ALA A 69 -11.54 2.24 -0.79
CA ALA A 69 -12.63 1.27 -0.70
C ALA A 69 -12.25 -0.09 -0.06
N ALA A 70 -11.08 -0.20 0.58
CA ALA A 70 -10.64 -1.42 1.25
C ALA A 70 -11.65 -1.87 2.31
N GLU A 71 -11.88 -3.18 2.35
CA GLU A 71 -12.59 -3.82 3.46
C GLU A 71 -11.74 -3.79 4.73
N ALA A 72 -12.35 -3.90 5.91
CA ALA A 72 -11.63 -3.89 7.19
C ALA A 72 -10.54 -4.97 7.28
N SER A 73 -10.74 -6.11 6.61
CA SER A 73 -9.74 -7.19 6.53
C SER A 73 -8.51 -6.84 5.67
N GLN A 74 -8.64 -5.86 4.77
CA GLN A 74 -7.64 -5.45 3.77
C GLN A 74 -6.88 -4.17 4.17
N VAL A 75 -6.83 -3.88 5.47
CA VAL A 75 -6.07 -2.76 6.04
C VAL A 75 -4.90 -3.30 6.83
N TYR A 76 -3.72 -2.78 6.58
CA TYR A 76 -2.48 -3.29 7.14
C TYR A 76 -1.67 -2.13 7.73
N VAL A 77 -0.97 -2.41 8.83
CA VAL A 77 0.12 -1.56 9.33
C VAL A 77 1.36 -2.43 9.32
N VAL A 78 2.45 -1.94 8.74
CA VAL A 78 3.66 -2.71 8.48
C VAL A 78 4.90 -1.95 8.93
N ASP A 79 5.83 -2.66 9.55
CA ASP A 79 7.14 -2.11 9.97
C ASP A 79 8.33 -2.99 9.56
N THR A 80 8.07 -4.10 8.86
CA THR A 80 9.09 -4.95 8.26
C THR A 80 8.91 -5.13 6.75
N TRP A 81 10.00 -5.50 6.07
CA TRP A 81 9.96 -5.78 4.64
C TRP A 81 8.97 -6.90 4.30
N GLN A 82 9.01 -8.01 5.04
CA GLN A 82 8.10 -9.14 4.74
C GLN A 82 6.63 -8.78 4.99
N GLU A 83 6.31 -8.00 6.01
CA GLU A 83 4.93 -7.52 6.24
C GLU A 83 4.44 -6.64 5.10
N LEU A 84 5.28 -5.72 4.58
CA LEU A 84 4.93 -4.90 3.41
C LEU A 84 4.64 -5.79 2.19
N ARG A 85 5.46 -6.81 1.93
CA ARG A 85 5.25 -7.76 0.83
C ARG A 85 3.96 -8.56 1.01
N ASP A 86 3.69 -9.02 2.22
CA ASP A 86 2.49 -9.79 2.56
C ASP A 86 1.22 -8.94 2.39
N ALA A 87 1.26 -7.69 2.86
CA ALA A 87 0.17 -6.73 2.73
C ALA A 87 -0.11 -6.41 1.25
N LEU A 88 0.93 -6.12 0.45
CA LEU A 88 0.79 -5.87 -0.98
C LEU A 88 0.28 -7.11 -1.73
N ALA A 89 0.74 -8.30 -1.35
CA ALA A 89 0.28 -9.56 -1.92
C ALA A 89 -1.15 -9.93 -1.50
N GLY A 90 -1.62 -9.43 -0.36
CA GLY A 90 -2.88 -9.83 0.27
C GLY A 90 -2.83 -11.23 0.89
N LYS A 91 -1.64 -11.76 1.20
CA LYS A 91 -1.44 -13.08 1.81
C LYS A 91 -0.11 -13.15 2.57
N ALA A 92 -0.06 -13.99 3.60
CA ALA A 92 1.18 -14.28 4.32
C ALA A 92 2.22 -14.97 3.44
N GLY A 93 3.50 -14.61 3.58
CA GLY A 93 4.61 -15.13 2.79
C GLY A 93 4.58 -14.69 1.31
N GLY A 94 4.01 -13.52 1.02
CA GLY A 94 3.98 -12.90 -0.28
C GLY A 94 5.39 -12.64 -0.84
N SER A 95 5.54 -12.91 -2.13
CA SER A 95 6.75 -12.62 -2.91
C SER A 95 6.62 -11.31 -3.69
N GLN A 96 7.72 -10.89 -4.31
CA GLN A 96 7.81 -9.69 -5.13
C GLN A 96 6.74 -9.57 -6.23
N THR A 97 6.23 -10.70 -6.73
CA THR A 97 5.31 -10.72 -7.88
C THR A 97 3.85 -10.99 -7.52
N ASP A 98 3.56 -11.47 -6.31
CA ASP A 98 2.20 -11.85 -5.93
C ASP A 98 1.22 -10.67 -5.96
N ALA A 99 1.73 -9.47 -5.63
CA ALA A 99 0.96 -8.23 -5.67
C ALA A 99 0.63 -7.75 -7.09
N ARG A 100 1.46 -8.07 -8.09
CA ARG A 100 1.46 -7.43 -9.42
C ARG A 100 0.10 -7.41 -10.12
N ARG A 101 -0.70 -8.47 -9.98
CA ARG A 101 -2.04 -8.57 -10.59
C ARG A 101 -3.16 -8.61 -9.57
N ASN A 102 -2.86 -8.33 -8.31
CA ASN A 102 -3.87 -8.31 -7.27
C ASN A 102 -4.66 -7.00 -7.38
N VAL A 103 -5.98 -7.11 -7.49
CA VAL A 103 -6.91 -5.98 -7.69
C VAL A 103 -7.80 -5.71 -6.48
N VAL A 104 -7.70 -6.50 -5.41
CA VAL A 104 -8.49 -6.27 -4.19
C VAL A 104 -8.06 -4.92 -3.57
N PRO A 105 -9.00 -4.00 -3.25
CA PRO A 105 -8.64 -2.74 -2.64
C PRO A 105 -7.93 -2.92 -1.29
N ARG A 106 -6.81 -2.21 -1.09
CA ARG A 106 -5.98 -2.32 0.13
C ARG A 106 -5.44 -0.96 0.59
N ILE A 107 -5.42 -0.77 1.90
CA ILE A 107 -4.72 0.35 2.55
C ILE A 107 -3.56 -0.23 3.37
N ILE A 108 -2.37 0.31 3.15
CA ILE A 108 -1.14 -0.15 3.79
C ILE A 108 -0.45 1.07 4.41
N TYR A 109 -0.43 1.10 5.75
CA TYR A 109 0.29 2.08 6.53
C TYR A 109 1.70 1.60 6.82
N VAL A 110 2.70 2.38 6.48
CA VAL A 110 4.10 2.12 6.81
C VAL A 110 4.48 2.96 8.03
N THR A 111 5.03 2.31 9.05
CA THR A 111 5.52 2.98 10.26
C THR A 111 7.02 2.76 10.41
N GLY A 112 7.77 3.82 10.77
CA GLY A 112 9.21 3.74 10.92
C GLY A 112 9.94 3.36 9.62
N THR A 113 11.13 2.77 9.76
CA THR A 113 11.99 2.41 8.61
C THR A 113 11.87 0.93 8.25
N ILE A 114 11.47 0.66 7.01
CA ILE A 114 11.53 -0.66 6.38
C ILE A 114 12.76 -0.73 5.48
N THR A 115 13.72 -1.58 5.83
CA THR A 115 14.89 -1.86 4.99
C THR A 115 14.66 -3.15 4.19
N ALA A 116 14.66 -3.06 2.86
CA ALA A 116 14.57 -4.25 2.01
C ALA A 116 15.85 -5.09 2.04
N PHE A 117 17.01 -4.43 1.98
CA PHE A 117 18.33 -5.01 2.25
C PHE A 117 19.35 -3.89 2.51
N GLU A 118 20.53 -4.26 3.02
CA GLU A 118 21.67 -3.35 3.21
C GLU A 118 22.76 -3.66 2.16
N PRO A 119 23.46 -2.68 1.58
CA PRO A 119 24.52 -2.93 0.58
C PRO A 119 25.63 -3.88 1.03
N SER A 120 25.86 -4.01 2.36
CA SER A 120 26.76 -5.04 2.91
C SER A 120 26.38 -6.50 2.56
N ALA A 121 25.15 -6.74 2.08
CA ALA A 121 24.66 -8.05 1.64
C ALA A 121 25.03 -8.37 0.17
N CYS A 122 25.54 -7.42 -0.62
CA CYS A 122 25.80 -7.59 -2.05
C CYS A 122 26.71 -8.79 -2.37
N ASP A 123 27.82 -8.95 -1.64
CA ASP A 123 28.72 -10.10 -1.79
C ASP A 123 28.00 -11.44 -1.53
N GLY A 124 27.05 -11.45 -0.59
CA GLY A 124 26.22 -12.61 -0.29
C GLY A 124 25.24 -12.99 -1.40
N PHE A 125 24.73 -12.01 -2.16
CA PHE A 125 23.93 -12.28 -3.36
C PHE A 125 24.80 -12.84 -4.48
N GLY A 126 25.97 -12.26 -4.72
CA GLY A 126 26.92 -12.72 -5.74
C GLY A 126 27.40 -14.15 -5.48
N ALA A 127 27.72 -14.47 -4.22
CA ALA A 127 28.25 -15.77 -3.83
C ALA A 127 27.26 -16.95 -4.02
N GLN A 128 25.96 -16.67 -4.21
CA GLN A 128 24.95 -17.70 -4.52
C GLN A 128 25.02 -18.17 -5.98
N VAL A 129 25.72 -17.44 -6.83
CA VAL A 129 25.86 -17.72 -8.27
C VAL A 129 27.26 -18.24 -8.54
N VAL A 130 27.37 -19.30 -9.34
CA VAL A 130 28.65 -19.88 -9.77
C VAL A 130 28.95 -19.48 -11.21
N VAL A 131 30.15 -19.00 -11.47
CA VAL A 131 30.64 -18.72 -12.83
C VAL A 131 31.01 -20.06 -13.49
N SER A 132 30.34 -20.42 -14.60
CA SER A 132 30.36 -21.79 -15.16
C SER A 132 31.76 -22.31 -15.48
N ASP A 133 32.65 -21.45 -15.99
CA ASP A 133 33.94 -21.88 -16.53
C ASP A 133 35.03 -21.97 -15.46
N THR A 134 34.84 -21.29 -14.32
CA THR A 134 35.79 -21.29 -13.20
C THR A 134 35.33 -22.16 -12.04
N GLY A 135 34.01 -22.43 -11.94
CA GLY A 135 33.40 -23.09 -10.80
C GLY A 135 33.45 -22.28 -9.49
N GLN A 136 33.85 -20.99 -9.57
CA GLN A 136 33.95 -20.10 -8.41
C GLN A 136 32.65 -19.30 -8.21
N PRO A 137 32.33 -18.89 -6.98
CA PRO A 137 31.27 -17.93 -6.72
C PRO A 137 31.52 -16.60 -7.44
N PHE A 138 30.46 -15.95 -7.92
CA PHE A 138 30.56 -14.66 -8.58
C PHE A 138 30.95 -13.55 -7.59
N ARG A 139 31.82 -12.64 -8.03
CA ARG A 139 32.21 -11.42 -7.31
C ARG A 139 32.27 -10.26 -8.29
N MET A 140 31.76 -9.11 -7.86
CA MET A 140 31.76 -7.92 -8.70
C MET A 140 33.18 -7.39 -8.97
N ALA A 141 34.12 -7.60 -8.05
CA ALA A 141 35.53 -7.30 -8.27
C ALA A 141 36.13 -8.12 -9.43
N ASP A 142 35.82 -9.42 -9.52
CA ASP A 142 36.30 -10.28 -10.60
C ASP A 142 35.66 -9.89 -11.95
N TYR A 143 34.41 -9.41 -11.93
CA TYR A 143 33.74 -8.85 -13.10
C TYR A 143 34.45 -7.59 -13.60
N ILE A 144 34.80 -6.68 -12.69
CA ILE A 144 35.51 -5.44 -13.00
C ILE A 144 36.91 -5.74 -13.56
N ASP A 145 37.66 -6.65 -12.96
CA ASP A 145 38.98 -6.99 -13.50
C ASP A 145 38.89 -7.67 -14.88
N HIS A 146 37.83 -8.44 -15.14
CA HIS A 146 37.65 -9.16 -16.40
C HIS A 146 37.26 -8.26 -17.58
N PHE A 147 36.40 -7.27 -17.34
CA PHE A 147 35.83 -6.40 -18.38
C PHE A 147 36.48 -5.01 -18.45
N ASP A 148 37.68 -4.85 -17.89
CA ASP A 148 38.45 -3.61 -17.97
C ASP A 148 38.67 -3.20 -19.45
N PRO A 149 38.20 -2.01 -19.87
CA PRO A 149 38.37 -1.53 -21.23
C PRO A 149 39.82 -1.23 -21.62
N GLU A 150 40.72 -1.04 -20.65
CA GLU A 150 42.18 -0.95 -20.88
C GLU A 150 42.86 -2.32 -20.82
N GLY A 151 42.15 -3.34 -20.34
CA GLY A 151 42.61 -4.71 -20.22
C GLY A 151 42.46 -5.53 -21.52
N PRO A 152 42.69 -6.85 -21.43
CA PRO A 152 42.64 -7.75 -22.59
C PRO A 152 41.26 -7.88 -23.26
N TRP A 153 40.17 -7.58 -22.54
CA TRP A 153 38.81 -7.59 -23.09
C TRP A 153 38.58 -6.42 -24.05
N GLY A 154 39.11 -5.25 -23.72
CA GLY A 154 38.92 -4.01 -24.47
C GLY A 154 37.49 -3.48 -24.35
N ARG A 155 37.04 -2.73 -25.37
CA ARG A 155 35.74 -2.04 -25.36
C ARG A 155 34.58 -2.85 -25.99
N ALA A 156 34.70 -4.16 -26.07
CA ALA A 156 33.59 -5.00 -26.52
C ALA A 156 32.54 -5.12 -25.41
N ASP A 157 31.26 -5.21 -25.79
CA ASP A 157 30.17 -5.42 -24.83
C ASP A 157 30.46 -6.64 -23.94
N PRO A 158 30.35 -6.52 -22.60
CA PRO A 158 30.51 -7.64 -21.69
C PRO A 158 29.64 -8.84 -22.10
N SER A 159 30.24 -10.02 -22.12
CA SER A 159 29.53 -11.25 -22.53
C SER A 159 30.17 -12.50 -21.94
N GLY A 160 29.58 -13.66 -22.21
CA GLY A 160 30.09 -14.95 -21.74
C GLY A 160 29.73 -15.29 -20.28
N PRO A 161 30.43 -16.25 -19.67
CA PRO A 161 30.11 -16.76 -18.33
C PRO A 161 30.08 -15.72 -17.21
N MET A 162 31.00 -14.74 -17.25
CA MET A 162 31.10 -13.72 -16.21
C MET A 162 29.92 -12.74 -16.24
N GLU A 163 29.52 -12.25 -17.41
CA GLU A 163 28.31 -11.43 -17.57
C GLU A 163 27.04 -12.22 -17.27
N THR A 164 26.98 -13.49 -17.71
CA THR A 164 25.85 -14.39 -17.36
C THR A 164 25.70 -14.53 -15.84
N ALA A 165 26.82 -14.64 -15.12
CA ALA A 165 26.81 -14.72 -13.66
C ALA A 165 26.41 -13.40 -13.00
N ARG A 166 26.83 -12.24 -13.52
CA ARG A 166 26.37 -10.92 -13.04
C ARG A 166 24.85 -10.79 -13.18
N VAL A 167 24.29 -11.14 -14.34
CA VAL A 167 22.83 -11.10 -14.57
C VAL A 167 22.09 -12.03 -13.59
N ALA A 168 22.62 -13.22 -13.34
CA ALA A 168 22.03 -14.13 -12.36
C ALA A 168 22.12 -13.59 -10.92
N ALA A 169 23.22 -12.92 -10.56
CA ALA A 169 23.38 -12.29 -9.24
C ALA A 169 22.41 -11.11 -9.06
N ALA A 170 22.22 -10.29 -10.09
CA ALA A 170 21.20 -9.25 -10.13
C ALA A 170 19.78 -9.81 -9.97
N ALA A 171 19.50 -11.01 -10.51
CA ALA A 171 18.21 -11.67 -10.30
C ALA A 171 18.00 -12.14 -8.85
N VAL A 172 19.08 -12.55 -8.15
CA VAL A 172 19.05 -12.88 -6.72
C VAL A 172 18.73 -11.63 -5.89
N GLN A 173 19.40 -10.51 -6.16
CA GLN A 173 19.10 -9.24 -5.50
C GLN A 173 17.66 -8.80 -5.79
N ALA A 174 17.23 -8.83 -7.05
CA ALA A 174 15.88 -8.42 -7.43
C ALA A 174 14.82 -9.17 -6.61
N ALA A 175 14.96 -10.50 -6.44
CA ALA A 175 14.06 -11.31 -5.61
C ALA A 175 13.93 -10.85 -4.15
N GLN A 176 14.96 -10.15 -3.64
CA GLN A 176 15.00 -9.54 -2.31
C GLN A 176 14.45 -8.11 -2.31
N SER A 177 14.91 -7.23 -3.21
CA SER A 177 14.71 -5.78 -3.11
C SER A 177 13.57 -5.22 -3.96
N LEU A 178 13.18 -5.91 -5.04
CA LEU A 178 12.11 -5.45 -5.91
C LEU A 178 10.76 -5.89 -5.34
N GLN A 179 9.79 -4.97 -5.31
CA GLN A 179 8.43 -5.29 -4.92
C GLN A 179 7.41 -4.63 -5.84
N HIS A 180 6.54 -5.44 -6.46
CA HIS A 180 5.46 -4.91 -7.26
C HIS A 180 4.33 -4.35 -6.38
N ILE A 181 3.67 -3.32 -6.89
CA ILE A 181 2.41 -2.78 -6.34
C ILE A 181 1.32 -3.02 -7.39
N GLY A 182 0.23 -3.68 -6.98
CA GLY A 182 -0.92 -3.99 -7.82
C GLY A 182 -1.96 -2.87 -7.85
N SER A 183 -3.15 -3.15 -8.38
CA SER A 183 -4.24 -2.17 -8.49
C SER A 183 -4.97 -1.92 -7.18
N ASN A 184 -5.61 -0.74 -7.08
CA ASN A 184 -6.48 -0.34 -5.98
C ASN A 184 -5.74 -0.32 -4.63
N VAL A 185 -4.53 0.26 -4.61
CA VAL A 185 -3.68 0.30 -3.42
C VAL A 185 -3.47 1.75 -2.99
N THR A 186 -3.62 2.02 -1.70
CA THR A 186 -3.04 3.20 -1.04
C THR A 186 -1.91 2.73 -0.14
N LEU A 187 -0.67 3.09 -0.50
CA LEU A 187 0.52 2.87 0.31
C LEU A 187 0.94 4.22 0.90
N VAL A 188 0.93 4.34 2.22
CA VAL A 188 1.11 5.64 2.89
C VAL A 188 1.99 5.53 4.12
N GLY A 189 2.91 6.48 4.28
CA GLY A 189 3.72 6.59 5.48
C GLY A 189 2.98 7.27 6.63
N VAL A 190 3.30 6.86 7.85
CA VAL A 190 2.71 7.39 9.08
C VAL A 190 3.74 8.15 9.89
N GLY A 191 3.36 9.35 10.35
CA GLY A 191 4.27 10.23 11.05
C GLY A 191 5.26 10.89 10.11
N ASP A 192 6.41 11.29 10.66
CA ASP A 192 7.50 12.00 9.99
C ASP A 192 8.75 11.15 9.74
N ASP A 193 8.70 9.86 10.07
CA ASP A 193 9.82 8.94 10.03
C ASP A 193 9.57 7.65 9.22
N ALA A 194 8.47 7.61 8.46
CA ALA A 194 8.14 6.48 7.60
C ALA A 194 9.05 6.39 6.38
N ARG A 195 9.85 5.32 6.29
CA ARG A 195 10.86 5.13 5.24
C ARG A 195 10.82 3.74 4.63
N ILE A 196 11.16 3.66 3.35
CA ILE A 196 11.50 2.42 2.64
C ILE A 196 12.90 2.60 2.04
N VAL A 197 13.85 1.78 2.49
CA VAL A 197 15.28 1.89 2.10
C VAL A 197 15.74 0.64 1.38
N GLY A 198 16.53 0.78 0.32
CA GLY A 198 17.09 -0.35 -0.43
C GLY A 198 16.07 -1.09 -1.31
N ALA A 199 14.87 -0.54 -1.50
CA ALA A 199 13.81 -1.19 -2.28
C ALA A 199 13.66 -0.55 -3.66
N SER A 200 13.27 -1.36 -4.64
CA SER A 200 12.70 -0.85 -5.89
C SER A 200 11.20 -1.15 -5.93
N LEU A 201 10.38 -0.12 -5.70
CA LEU A 201 8.93 -0.24 -5.73
C LEU A 201 8.44 -0.11 -7.17
N ARG A 202 7.66 -1.07 -7.65
CA ARG A 202 7.25 -1.10 -9.05
C ARG A 202 5.74 -1.21 -9.21
N ILE A 203 5.08 -0.09 -9.49
CA ILE A 203 3.66 -0.03 -9.84
C ILE A 203 3.53 -0.56 -11.27
N ARG A 204 3.08 -1.81 -11.42
CA ARG A 204 3.16 -2.50 -12.72
C ARG A 204 1.95 -3.33 -13.06
N ASP A 205 1.51 -3.19 -14.32
CA ASP A 205 0.26 -3.75 -14.82
C ASP A 205 -0.92 -3.38 -13.90
N ALA A 206 -0.85 -2.20 -13.30
CA ALA A 206 -1.72 -1.74 -12.23
C ALA A 206 -2.55 -0.55 -12.67
N HIS A 207 -3.58 -0.26 -11.90
CA HIS A 207 -4.34 0.97 -12.02
C HIS A 207 -4.84 1.42 -10.66
N ASN A 208 -5.12 2.72 -10.52
CA ASN A 208 -5.73 3.28 -9.32
C ASN A 208 -4.84 3.05 -8.08
N VAL A 209 -3.68 3.72 -8.06
CA VAL A 209 -2.66 3.58 -6.99
C VAL A 209 -2.31 4.94 -6.40
N ILE A 210 -2.22 4.99 -5.08
CA ILE A 210 -1.80 6.17 -4.31
C ILE A 210 -0.53 5.79 -3.52
N LEU A 211 0.54 6.58 -3.66
CA LEU A 211 1.79 6.46 -2.90
C LEU A 211 2.07 7.80 -2.21
N ARG A 212 2.03 7.84 -0.86
CA ARG A 212 2.09 9.11 -0.14
C ARG A 212 2.89 9.12 1.15
N ASN A 213 3.42 10.28 1.51
CA ASN A 213 4.04 10.54 2.81
C ASN A 213 5.18 9.57 3.18
N LEU A 214 5.99 9.14 2.21
CA LEU A 214 7.09 8.20 2.41
C LEU A 214 8.43 8.80 1.99
N THR A 215 9.47 8.58 2.79
CA THR A 215 10.84 8.65 2.24
C THR A 215 11.17 7.32 1.59
N VAL A 216 11.33 7.28 0.27
CA VAL A 216 11.82 6.09 -0.45
C VAL A 216 13.25 6.39 -0.87
N SER A 217 14.20 5.59 -0.41
CA SER A 217 15.63 5.94 -0.41
C SER A 217 16.51 4.81 -0.92
N ASP A 218 17.58 5.18 -1.62
CA ASP A 218 18.75 4.33 -1.91
C ASP A 218 18.37 3.01 -2.59
N ALA A 219 17.76 3.08 -3.79
CA ALA A 219 17.49 1.90 -4.62
C ALA A 219 18.78 1.33 -5.23
N TYR A 220 19.68 0.85 -4.36
CA TYR A 220 21.04 0.44 -4.66
C TYR A 220 21.08 -0.82 -5.53
N ASP A 221 21.82 -0.80 -6.63
CA ASP A 221 22.15 -1.97 -7.45
C ASP A 221 23.53 -2.53 -7.05
N CYS A 222 23.56 -3.78 -6.58
CA CYS A 222 24.81 -4.45 -6.24
C CYS A 222 25.65 -4.79 -7.46
N PHE A 223 25.04 -4.83 -8.64
CA PHE A 223 25.60 -5.42 -9.84
C PHE A 223 25.33 -4.56 -11.09
N PRO A 224 25.66 -3.25 -11.09
CA PRO A 224 25.48 -2.41 -12.26
C PRO A 224 26.19 -3.00 -13.48
N ALA A 225 25.59 -2.83 -14.66
CA ALA A 225 26.14 -3.33 -15.91
C ALA A 225 27.12 -2.31 -16.52
N TRP A 226 28.27 -2.77 -17.00
CA TRP A 226 29.18 -1.93 -17.79
C TRP A 226 28.74 -1.93 -19.26
N ASP A 227 28.48 -0.74 -19.81
CA ASP A 227 28.21 -0.55 -21.24
C ASP A 227 29.31 0.34 -21.84
N PRO A 228 30.30 -0.22 -22.55
CA PRO A 228 31.36 0.56 -23.19
C PRO A 228 30.87 1.36 -24.42
N GLY A 229 29.66 1.10 -24.92
CA GLY A 229 29.03 1.83 -26.03
C GLY A 229 28.08 2.94 -25.59
N ASP A 230 27.73 3.01 -24.30
CA ASP A 230 26.95 4.10 -23.73
C ASP A 230 27.79 5.38 -23.67
N THR A 231 27.49 6.31 -24.59
CA THR A 231 28.36 7.43 -24.99
C THR A 231 29.71 6.96 -25.54
N ASN A 232 30.61 7.89 -25.86
CA ASN A 232 31.94 7.54 -26.37
C ASN A 232 32.89 7.04 -25.26
N GLU A 233 32.54 7.25 -23.99
CA GLU A 233 33.40 6.95 -22.84
C GLU A 233 33.00 5.63 -22.17
N GLY A 234 31.73 5.22 -22.31
CA GLY A 234 31.10 4.09 -21.61
C GLY A 234 30.44 4.54 -20.31
N ASN A 235 29.49 3.76 -19.79
CA ASN A 235 28.82 4.04 -18.51
C ASN A 235 28.47 2.77 -17.75
N TRP A 236 28.37 2.91 -16.43
CA TRP A 236 27.71 1.93 -15.56
C TRP A 236 26.22 2.23 -15.54
N ASN A 237 25.40 1.18 -15.67
CA ASN A 237 23.94 1.29 -15.71
C ASN A 237 23.33 0.33 -14.69
N SER A 238 22.60 0.90 -13.72
CA SER A 238 21.83 0.19 -12.71
C SER A 238 20.39 -0.06 -13.16
N ALA A 239 19.69 -0.97 -12.50
CA ALA A 239 18.36 -1.45 -12.92
C ALA A 239 17.18 -1.02 -12.03
N TYR A 240 17.47 -0.30 -10.95
CA TYR A 240 16.51 -0.06 -9.87
C TYR A 240 16.23 1.43 -9.71
N ASP A 241 14.95 1.76 -9.82
CA ASP A 241 14.43 3.04 -9.39
C ASP A 241 13.86 2.94 -7.98
N ASN A 242 13.82 4.03 -7.23
CA ASN A 242 13.08 4.08 -5.96
C ASN A 242 11.61 3.71 -6.23
N VAL A 243 11.00 4.33 -7.25
CA VAL A 243 9.67 3.99 -7.77
C VAL A 243 9.66 3.94 -9.30
N SER A 244 9.21 2.83 -9.89
CA SER A 244 8.84 2.79 -11.32
C SER A 244 7.33 2.63 -11.50
N VAL A 245 6.72 3.51 -12.30
CA VAL A 245 5.37 3.36 -12.86
C VAL A 245 5.47 2.76 -14.26
N TRP A 246 5.09 1.50 -14.39
CA TRP A 246 5.30 0.68 -15.58
C TRP A 246 3.97 0.12 -16.10
N THR A 247 3.55 0.47 -17.33
CA THR A 247 2.30 -0.06 -17.93
C THR A 247 1.11 0.08 -16.96
N SER A 248 0.99 1.26 -16.32
CA SER A 248 -0.01 1.50 -15.28
C SER A 248 -0.74 2.82 -15.46
N THR A 249 -1.95 2.93 -14.90
CA THR A 249 -2.80 4.13 -15.07
C THR A 249 -3.43 4.66 -13.80
N SER A 250 -3.66 5.96 -13.73
CA SER A 250 -4.33 6.60 -12.58
C SER A 250 -3.49 6.37 -11.31
N VAL A 251 -2.34 7.03 -11.29
CA VAL A 251 -1.35 6.93 -10.20
C VAL A 251 -1.09 8.30 -9.61
N TRP A 252 -1.22 8.41 -8.29
CA TRP A 252 -0.91 9.62 -7.53
C TRP A 252 0.28 9.39 -6.61
N VAL A 253 1.36 10.14 -6.83
CA VAL A 253 2.58 10.12 -6.02
C VAL A 253 2.68 11.47 -5.32
N ASP A 254 2.43 11.51 -4.02
CA ASP A 254 2.26 12.79 -3.32
C ASP A 254 2.91 12.89 -1.95
N HIS A 255 3.53 14.03 -1.66
CA HIS A 255 4.23 14.28 -0.39
C HIS A 255 5.26 13.18 -0.06
N ASN A 256 5.99 12.66 -1.06
CA ASN A 256 7.09 11.72 -0.81
C ASN A 256 8.43 12.44 -0.87
N THR A 257 9.44 11.87 -0.21
CA THR A 257 10.83 12.26 -0.39
C THR A 257 11.58 11.12 -1.08
N PHE A 258 12.37 11.45 -2.10
CA PHE A 258 13.20 10.51 -2.83
C PHE A 258 14.66 10.97 -2.82
N ASP A 259 15.57 10.07 -2.48
CA ASP A 259 17.01 10.34 -2.39
C ASP A 259 17.85 9.05 -2.55
N ASP A 260 19.17 9.24 -2.62
CA ASP A 260 20.19 8.18 -2.66
C ASP A 260 20.69 7.77 -1.25
N GLY A 261 20.07 8.29 -0.19
CA GLY A 261 20.34 7.95 1.20
C GLY A 261 21.82 8.09 1.58
N ALA A 262 22.43 6.95 1.94
CA ALA A 262 23.82 6.90 2.41
C ALA A 262 24.85 6.88 1.26
N HIS A 263 24.40 6.79 0.01
CA HIS A 263 25.26 6.61 -1.16
C HIS A 263 25.00 7.68 -2.23
N PRO A 264 25.02 8.98 -1.90
CA PRO A 264 24.74 10.04 -2.89
C PRO A 264 25.70 9.96 -4.07
N ALA A 265 25.24 10.38 -5.24
CA ALA A 265 25.99 10.29 -6.49
C ALA A 265 27.42 10.89 -6.41
N GLU A 266 27.63 11.95 -5.62
CA GLU A 266 28.95 12.56 -5.42
C GLU A 266 29.94 11.71 -4.59
N ALA A 267 29.45 10.72 -3.84
CA ALA A 267 30.25 9.81 -3.03
C ALA A 267 30.61 8.50 -3.75
N LEU A 268 30.03 8.27 -4.94
CA LEU A 268 30.26 7.03 -5.69
C LEU A 268 31.72 6.92 -6.16
N PRO A 269 32.33 5.72 -6.06
CA PRO A 269 33.68 5.51 -6.56
C PRO A 269 33.70 5.62 -8.09
N THR A 270 34.88 5.87 -8.65
CA THR A 270 35.10 5.84 -10.10
C THR A 270 35.70 4.49 -10.49
N VAL A 271 35.10 3.82 -11.49
CA VAL A 271 35.60 2.58 -12.10
C VAL A 271 35.63 2.77 -13.61
N TYR A 272 36.77 2.45 -14.25
CA TYR A 272 37.07 2.74 -15.66
C TYR A 272 36.96 4.23 -16.05
N GLY A 273 37.25 5.13 -15.10
CA GLY A 273 37.14 6.57 -15.34
C GLY A 273 35.70 7.11 -15.36
N ARG A 274 34.71 6.29 -14.99
CA ARG A 274 33.29 6.67 -14.91
C ARG A 274 32.77 6.46 -13.48
N PRO A 275 31.80 7.25 -13.00
CA PRO A 275 31.10 6.94 -11.76
C PRO A 275 30.57 5.50 -11.81
N TYR A 276 30.81 4.75 -10.73
CA TYR A 276 30.25 3.42 -10.55
C TYR A 276 28.80 3.58 -10.12
N GLU A 277 27.95 3.84 -11.11
CA GLU A 277 26.56 4.25 -10.95
C GLU A 277 25.72 3.11 -10.39
N VAL A 278 25.45 3.14 -9.08
CA VAL A 278 24.65 2.12 -8.36
C VAL A 278 23.16 2.48 -8.28
N HIS A 279 22.74 3.64 -8.80
CA HIS A 279 21.35 4.08 -8.85
C HIS A 279 20.87 4.26 -10.29
N ASP A 280 19.56 4.09 -10.54
CA ASP A 280 18.95 4.48 -11.81
C ASP A 280 18.10 5.73 -11.68
N GLY A 281 16.77 5.63 -11.57
CA GLY A 281 15.88 6.76 -11.35
C GLY A 281 15.32 6.87 -9.92
N LEU A 282 14.76 8.03 -9.58
CA LEU A 282 13.96 8.17 -8.37
C LEU A 282 12.49 7.82 -8.66
N LEU A 283 11.90 8.45 -9.68
CA LEU A 283 10.53 8.20 -10.11
C LEU A 283 10.46 8.09 -11.63
N ASP A 284 10.38 6.87 -12.15
CA ASP A 284 10.34 6.63 -13.59
C ASP A 284 8.94 6.26 -14.07
N ILE A 285 8.46 6.88 -15.16
CA ILE A 285 7.14 6.65 -15.74
C ILE A 285 7.31 6.14 -17.17
N THR A 286 7.21 4.83 -17.37
CA THR A 286 7.62 4.19 -18.63
C THR A 286 6.63 3.16 -19.16
N HIS A 287 6.87 2.64 -20.36
CA HIS A 287 6.15 1.50 -20.93
C HIS A 287 4.63 1.69 -21.02
N GLY A 288 4.20 2.79 -21.60
CA GLY A 288 2.78 3.09 -21.79
C GLY A 288 2.02 3.43 -20.51
N SER A 289 2.72 3.76 -19.42
CA SER A 289 2.07 4.36 -18.25
C SER A 289 1.41 5.68 -18.63
N ASP A 290 0.28 5.98 -18.01
CA ASP A 290 -0.57 7.10 -18.42
C ASP A 290 -1.41 7.60 -17.25
N LEU A 291 -1.81 8.88 -17.26
CA LEU A 291 -2.61 9.47 -16.20
C LEU A 291 -1.93 9.41 -14.83
N VAL A 292 -0.78 10.10 -14.71
CA VAL A 292 -0.01 10.18 -13.46
C VAL A 292 0.01 11.64 -12.96
N THR A 293 -0.17 11.84 -11.66
CA THR A 293 0.06 13.12 -10.98
C THR A 293 1.13 12.89 -9.92
N ALA A 294 2.23 13.64 -9.99
CA ALA A 294 3.22 13.72 -8.93
C ALA A 294 3.22 15.14 -8.34
N SER A 295 2.78 15.25 -7.09
CA SER A 295 2.51 16.51 -6.42
C SER A 295 3.25 16.62 -5.09
N TYR A 296 3.77 17.80 -4.75
CA TYR A 296 4.39 18.03 -3.43
C TYR A 296 5.47 17.02 -3.04
N ASN A 297 6.16 16.39 -3.99
CA ASN A 297 7.27 15.49 -3.69
C ASN A 297 8.58 16.28 -3.56
N ARG A 298 9.53 15.72 -2.83
CA ARG A 298 10.88 16.23 -2.72
C ARG A 298 11.86 15.22 -3.33
N PHE A 299 12.72 15.68 -4.22
CA PHE A 299 13.76 14.89 -4.88
C PHE A 299 15.10 15.54 -4.56
N ASP A 300 16.00 14.80 -3.90
CA ASP A 300 17.26 15.35 -3.42
C ASP A 300 18.47 14.59 -3.96
N GLU A 301 19.48 15.35 -4.38
CA GLU A 301 20.89 14.92 -4.51
C GLU A 301 21.11 13.63 -5.33
N HIS A 302 20.48 13.55 -6.50
CA HIS A 302 20.49 12.38 -7.38
C HIS A 302 20.79 12.75 -8.84
N ASP A 303 21.39 11.85 -9.63
CA ASP A 303 21.69 12.10 -11.05
C ASP A 303 20.42 12.04 -11.92
N LYS A 304 19.90 10.85 -12.25
CA LYS A 304 18.87 10.65 -13.28
C LYS A 304 17.46 10.55 -12.71
N THR A 305 16.82 11.67 -12.37
CA THR A 305 15.65 11.63 -11.47
C THR A 305 14.37 11.01 -12.03
N GLU A 306 13.81 11.54 -13.12
CA GLU A 306 12.50 11.12 -13.66
C GLU A 306 12.50 11.04 -15.19
N LEU A 307 12.47 9.81 -15.69
CA LEU A 307 12.29 9.50 -17.10
C LEU A 307 10.82 9.22 -17.40
N ILE A 308 10.24 10.04 -18.28
CA ILE A 308 8.91 9.83 -18.84
C ILE A 308 9.06 9.30 -20.26
N GLY A 309 8.85 8.00 -20.45
CA GLY A 309 9.06 7.29 -21.71
C GLY A 309 10.50 6.84 -21.94
N SER A 310 10.72 5.52 -22.01
CA SER A 310 12.06 4.91 -21.93
C SER A 310 12.85 4.88 -23.24
N SER A 311 12.20 4.94 -24.41
CA SER A 311 12.89 4.76 -25.69
C SER A 311 12.23 5.49 -26.85
N ASP A 312 13.05 6.06 -27.73
CA ASP A 312 12.60 6.72 -28.97
C ASP A 312 11.93 5.73 -29.94
N SER A 313 12.26 4.44 -29.87
CA SER A 313 11.74 3.40 -30.77
C SER A 313 10.43 2.76 -30.29
N ARG A 314 9.96 3.09 -29.08
CA ARG A 314 8.69 2.60 -28.55
C ARG A 314 7.52 3.44 -29.06
N ALA A 315 7.28 3.36 -30.37
CA ALA A 315 6.16 4.00 -31.05
C ALA A 315 4.76 3.75 -30.41
N GLN A 316 4.62 2.66 -29.65
CA GLN A 316 3.41 2.31 -28.91
C GLN A 316 3.12 3.22 -27.72
N ASP A 317 4.07 4.04 -27.28
CA ASP A 317 3.92 5.00 -26.18
C ASP A 317 3.16 6.28 -26.61
N ARG A 318 2.92 6.48 -27.92
CA ARG A 318 2.16 7.63 -28.42
C ARG A 318 0.74 7.67 -27.83
N GLY A 319 0.32 8.87 -27.42
CA GLY A 319 -0.99 9.10 -26.81
C GLY A 319 -1.12 8.62 -25.36
N GLN A 320 -0.02 8.19 -24.75
CA GLN A 320 0.11 7.87 -23.32
C GLN A 320 1.12 8.83 -22.68
N HIS A 321 1.66 8.50 -21.50
CA HIS A 321 2.62 9.34 -20.75
C HIS A 321 2.05 10.72 -20.45
N ARG A 322 0.74 10.80 -20.18
CA ARG A 322 0.08 12.02 -19.71
C ARG A 322 0.35 12.17 -18.21
N VAL A 323 1.19 13.16 -17.87
CA VAL A 323 1.74 13.32 -16.52
C VAL A 323 1.63 14.77 -16.07
N THR A 324 1.23 14.99 -14.83
CA THR A 324 1.25 16.32 -14.19
C THR A 324 2.25 16.31 -13.05
N LEU A 325 3.20 17.25 -13.08
CA LEU A 325 4.16 17.49 -12.00
C LEU A 325 3.92 18.90 -11.44
N HIS A 326 3.51 18.99 -10.17
CA HIS A 326 3.36 20.31 -9.54
C HIS A 326 3.77 20.36 -8.09
N HIS A 327 4.21 21.55 -7.66
CA HIS A 327 4.63 21.78 -6.28
C HIS A 327 5.74 20.85 -5.79
N ASN A 328 6.48 20.22 -6.70
CA ASN A 328 7.60 19.37 -6.33
C ASN A 328 8.84 20.24 -6.06
N LEU A 329 9.65 19.83 -5.08
CA LEU A 329 10.96 20.38 -4.78
C LEU A 329 12.04 19.49 -5.39
N TRP A 330 12.90 20.06 -6.23
CA TRP A 330 14.05 19.40 -6.82
C TRP A 330 15.32 20.05 -6.28
N THR A 331 16.15 19.32 -5.55
CA THR A 331 17.37 19.85 -4.93
C THR A 331 18.60 19.15 -5.50
N ASP A 332 19.51 19.91 -6.11
CA ASP A 332 20.81 19.44 -6.59
C ASP A 332 20.73 18.21 -7.53
N ILE A 333 19.69 18.17 -8.35
CA ILE A 333 19.47 17.11 -9.34
C ILE A 333 20.43 17.26 -10.53
N GLY A 334 21.05 16.15 -10.93
CA GLY A 334 21.91 16.11 -12.10
C GLY A 334 21.14 16.31 -13.41
N GLN A 335 20.12 15.49 -13.64
CA GLN A 335 19.35 15.49 -14.88
C GLN A 335 17.94 14.89 -14.74
N ARG A 336 17.13 15.09 -15.79
CA ARG A 336 15.80 14.47 -15.96
C ARG A 336 14.81 14.90 -14.86
N ALA A 337 14.48 16.18 -14.80
CA ALA A 337 13.47 16.71 -13.87
C ALA A 337 12.31 17.45 -14.59
N PRO A 338 11.59 16.82 -15.56
CA PRO A 338 11.73 15.45 -16.07
C PRO A 338 12.39 15.39 -17.46
N ARG A 339 12.69 14.18 -17.95
CA ARG A 339 13.02 13.94 -19.39
C ARG A 339 11.87 13.19 -20.07
N VAL A 340 11.28 13.79 -21.11
CA VAL A 340 10.00 13.31 -21.69
C VAL A 340 10.18 12.79 -23.11
N ARG A 341 9.51 11.67 -23.43
CA ARG A 341 9.25 11.18 -24.79
C ARG A 341 7.76 10.94 -24.96
N PHE A 342 7.21 11.26 -26.13
CA PHE A 342 5.80 11.10 -26.53
C PHE A 342 4.74 11.83 -25.69
N GLY A 343 4.90 11.97 -24.37
CA GLY A 343 3.86 12.37 -23.43
C GLY A 343 3.41 13.83 -23.50
N ASP A 344 2.16 14.05 -23.08
CA ASP A 344 1.58 15.36 -22.77
C ASP A 344 1.82 15.67 -21.28
N VAL A 345 2.87 16.43 -20.99
CA VAL A 345 3.35 16.63 -19.61
C VAL A 345 3.12 18.07 -19.17
N HIS A 346 2.46 18.26 -18.03
CA HIS A 346 2.19 19.57 -17.43
C HIS A 346 3.10 19.79 -16.22
N LEU A 347 3.91 20.85 -16.26
CA LEU A 347 4.85 21.21 -15.22
C LEU A 347 4.46 22.57 -14.64
N TYR A 348 3.92 22.65 -13.44
CA TYR A 348 3.55 23.95 -12.87
C TYR A 348 3.87 24.11 -11.39
N ASN A 349 4.20 25.34 -10.99
CA ASN A 349 4.52 25.69 -9.59
C ASN A 349 5.54 24.74 -8.92
N ASN A 350 6.50 24.18 -9.66
CA ASN A 350 7.61 23.44 -9.06
C ASN A 350 8.73 24.40 -8.63
N LEU A 351 9.51 24.01 -7.62
CA LEU A 351 10.74 24.71 -7.23
C LEU A 351 11.95 23.83 -7.57
N TYR A 352 12.86 24.37 -8.37
CA TYR A 352 14.14 23.76 -8.69
C TYR A 352 15.26 24.54 -8.00
N THR A 353 16.01 23.88 -7.12
CA THR A 353 17.11 24.47 -6.36
C THR A 353 18.42 23.78 -6.75
N GLN A 354 19.30 24.50 -7.44
CA GLN A 354 20.67 24.07 -7.71
C GLN A 354 21.61 24.90 -6.84
N THR A 355 22.15 24.32 -5.76
CA THR A 355 23.02 25.02 -4.80
C THR A 355 24.49 25.05 -5.21
N LYS A 356 24.87 24.17 -6.15
CA LYS A 356 26.23 24.01 -6.68
C LYS A 356 26.17 23.57 -8.15
N GLU A 357 27.18 23.88 -8.97
CA GLU A 357 27.22 23.36 -10.35
C GLU A 357 27.18 21.82 -10.35
N GLY A 358 27.94 21.17 -9.47
CA GLY A 358 27.79 19.76 -9.13
C GLY A 358 27.62 18.82 -10.34
N LEU A 359 26.61 17.96 -10.26
CA LEU A 359 26.23 17.03 -11.34
C LEU A 359 25.24 17.66 -12.34
N PHE A 360 24.90 18.95 -12.21
CA PHE A 360 23.87 19.59 -13.01
C PHE A 360 24.20 19.50 -14.51
N GLN A 361 23.26 18.94 -15.27
CA GLN A 361 23.29 18.83 -16.73
C GLN A 361 22.16 19.66 -17.32
N TYR A 362 20.91 19.34 -16.95
CA TYR A 362 19.67 19.99 -17.37
C TYR A 362 18.50 19.56 -16.48
N TYR A 363 17.35 20.24 -16.52
CA TYR A 363 16.12 19.74 -15.88
C TYR A 363 15.12 19.19 -16.90
N TRP A 364 14.64 20.03 -17.82
CA TRP A 364 13.59 19.68 -18.77
C TRP A 364 14.16 19.12 -20.08
N GLY A 365 14.03 17.81 -20.25
CA GLY A 365 14.47 17.13 -21.48
C GLY A 365 13.34 16.96 -22.50
N ALA A 366 13.35 17.74 -23.58
CA ALA A 366 12.42 17.61 -24.70
C ALA A 366 12.86 16.48 -25.65
N GLY A 367 12.38 15.27 -25.41
CA GLY A 367 12.64 14.09 -26.23
C GLY A 367 11.73 13.95 -27.45
N VAL A 368 11.90 12.87 -28.21
CA VAL A 368 11.10 12.59 -29.41
C VAL A 368 9.61 12.67 -29.10
N GLU A 369 8.91 13.50 -29.88
CA GLU A 369 7.46 13.71 -29.79
C GLU A 369 6.96 14.08 -28.37
N SER A 370 7.79 14.65 -27.50
CA SER A 370 7.30 15.21 -26.23
C SER A 370 6.44 16.46 -26.47
N SER A 371 5.44 16.70 -25.61
CA SER A 371 4.78 18.01 -25.51
C SER A 371 4.68 18.43 -24.05
N ILE A 372 5.72 19.14 -23.62
CA ILE A 372 5.80 19.76 -22.30
C ILE A 372 5.04 21.10 -22.33
N TYR A 373 4.19 21.32 -21.34
CA TYR A 373 3.51 22.57 -21.04
C TYR A 373 3.96 23.02 -19.65
N ALA A 374 4.79 24.05 -19.57
CA ALA A 374 5.41 24.50 -18.33
C ALA A 374 4.93 25.90 -17.93
N GLU A 375 4.47 26.07 -16.69
CA GLU A 375 3.88 27.32 -16.20
C GLU A 375 4.35 27.67 -14.78
N SER A 376 4.78 28.92 -14.56
CA SER A 376 4.97 29.47 -13.21
C SER A 376 5.88 28.61 -12.31
N ASN A 377 6.97 28.08 -12.87
CA ASN A 377 7.98 27.32 -12.12
C ASN A 377 9.08 28.27 -11.62
N ALA A 378 9.60 28.03 -10.42
CA ALA A 378 10.66 28.83 -9.84
C ALA A 378 11.99 28.08 -9.85
N PHE A 379 13.07 28.79 -10.20
CA PHE A 379 14.42 28.25 -10.23
C PHE A 379 15.33 29.08 -9.34
N GLU A 380 16.08 28.42 -8.48
CA GLU A 380 17.14 29.01 -7.68
C GLU A 380 18.46 28.35 -8.07
N LEU A 381 19.23 29.04 -8.90
CA LEU A 381 20.42 28.50 -9.55
C LEU A 381 21.68 29.16 -9.00
N ALA A 382 22.63 28.33 -8.58
CA ALA A 382 23.94 28.76 -8.13
C ALA A 382 24.71 29.52 -9.21
N ASP A 383 25.66 30.34 -8.77
CA ASP A 383 26.58 31.03 -9.65
C ASP A 383 27.30 30.03 -10.57
N GLY A 384 27.32 30.31 -11.88
CA GLY A 384 27.93 29.45 -12.89
C GLY A 384 26.96 28.45 -13.56
N VAL A 385 25.79 28.23 -12.98
CA VAL A 385 24.73 27.44 -13.63
C VAL A 385 23.99 28.30 -14.64
N ASP A 386 24.18 28.01 -15.92
CA ASP A 386 23.52 28.74 -17.02
C ASP A 386 22.03 28.38 -17.11
N PRO A 387 21.10 29.36 -16.95
CA PRO A 387 19.67 29.12 -17.12
C PRO A 387 19.29 28.55 -18.49
N ALA A 388 20.07 28.81 -19.55
CA ALA A 388 19.82 28.24 -20.87
C ALA A 388 19.96 26.70 -20.91
N ARG A 389 20.62 26.10 -19.90
CA ARG A 389 20.78 24.64 -19.75
C ARG A 389 19.63 23.99 -19.02
N VAL A 390 18.70 24.74 -18.42
CA VAL A 390 17.49 24.16 -17.79
C VAL A 390 16.74 23.29 -18.78
N ILE A 391 16.67 23.71 -20.05
CA ILE A 391 16.08 22.94 -21.14
C ILE A 391 17.17 22.25 -21.95
N THR A 392 16.93 21.01 -22.35
CA THR A 392 17.73 20.32 -23.37
C THR A 392 16.84 19.65 -24.40
N ARG A 393 17.42 19.38 -25.58
CA ARG A 393 16.71 18.76 -26.72
C ARG A 393 17.27 17.39 -27.04
N TRP A 394 16.43 16.37 -26.89
CA TRP A 394 16.71 14.97 -27.25
C TRP A 394 15.81 14.51 -28.42
N GLY A 395 15.81 15.28 -29.50
CA GLY A 395 14.99 14.98 -30.69
C GLY A 395 13.58 15.59 -30.69
N GLY A 396 13.16 16.24 -29.60
CA GLY A 396 11.91 16.99 -29.53
C GLY A 396 11.84 18.16 -30.51
N THR A 397 10.63 18.65 -30.77
CA THR A 397 10.38 19.73 -31.73
C THR A 397 9.67 20.93 -31.13
N GLN A 398 9.13 20.78 -29.92
CA GLN A 398 8.27 21.78 -29.29
C GLN A 398 8.35 21.70 -27.76
N LEU A 399 8.13 22.83 -27.11
CA LEU A 399 7.95 22.98 -25.66
C LEU A 399 7.20 24.31 -25.45
N PHE A 400 6.18 24.34 -24.60
CA PHE A 400 5.55 25.57 -24.17
C PHE A 400 6.02 25.92 -22.76
N GLU A 401 6.43 27.17 -22.54
CA GLU A 401 6.93 27.68 -21.27
C GLU A 401 6.41 29.11 -21.06
N THR A 402 5.95 29.42 -19.86
CA THR A 402 5.56 30.78 -19.48
C THR A 402 5.65 31.00 -17.98
N GLY A 403 5.94 32.23 -17.58
CA GLY A 403 5.81 32.69 -16.19
C GLY A 403 6.87 32.17 -15.23
N SER A 404 7.97 31.56 -15.71
CA SER A 404 9.02 31.08 -14.82
C SER A 404 9.85 32.22 -14.22
N THR A 405 10.48 31.97 -13.06
CA THR A 405 11.48 32.87 -12.48
C THR A 405 12.82 32.16 -12.29
N VAL A 406 13.91 32.89 -12.43
CA VAL A 406 15.27 32.44 -12.07
C VAL A 406 15.81 33.42 -11.04
N ASN A 407 16.15 32.92 -9.86
CA ASN A 407 16.66 33.69 -8.73
C ASN A 407 15.74 34.88 -8.37
N GLY A 408 14.42 34.68 -8.44
CA GLY A 408 13.39 35.67 -8.13
C GLY A 408 13.05 36.65 -9.26
N GLU A 409 13.74 36.59 -10.39
CA GLU A 409 13.49 37.46 -11.55
C GLU A 409 12.76 36.70 -12.67
N PRO A 410 11.80 37.32 -13.38
CA PRO A 410 11.15 36.68 -14.53
C PRO A 410 12.14 36.21 -15.58
N ALA A 411 11.97 34.99 -16.07
CA ALA A 411 12.85 34.36 -17.06
C ALA A 411 12.05 33.69 -18.18
N ASP A 412 12.53 33.83 -19.41
CA ASP A 412 12.07 33.07 -20.58
C ASP A 412 13.13 32.00 -20.88
N LEU A 413 12.94 30.82 -20.28
CA LEU A 413 13.93 29.75 -20.32
C LEU A 413 14.01 29.12 -21.70
N LEU A 414 12.88 29.09 -22.42
CA LEU A 414 12.84 28.58 -23.79
C LEU A 414 13.58 29.52 -24.76
N ALA A 415 13.41 30.84 -24.63
CA ALA A 415 14.17 31.80 -25.42
C ALA A 415 15.67 31.74 -25.09
N ALA A 416 16.03 31.59 -23.81
CA ALA A 416 17.42 31.41 -23.39
C ALA A 416 18.07 30.17 -24.03
N PHE A 417 17.39 29.02 -23.98
CA PHE A 417 17.82 27.81 -24.67
C PHE A 417 17.95 28.04 -26.20
N ASN A 418 16.89 28.55 -26.84
CA ASN A 418 16.84 28.74 -28.29
C ASN A 418 17.89 29.72 -28.83
N ALA A 419 18.36 30.66 -28.01
CA ALA A 419 19.43 31.58 -28.39
C ALA A 419 20.78 30.89 -28.64
N THR A 420 21.00 29.72 -28.03
CA THR A 420 22.26 28.95 -28.12
C THR A 420 22.11 27.59 -28.80
N ALA A 421 20.89 27.06 -28.89
CA ALA A 421 20.62 25.73 -29.40
C ALA A 421 20.93 25.61 -30.89
N PRO A 422 21.62 24.54 -31.35
CA PRO A 422 21.81 24.27 -32.77
C PRO A 422 20.50 24.07 -33.54
N VAL A 423 19.49 23.53 -32.86
CA VAL A 423 18.13 23.34 -33.38
C VAL A 423 17.16 23.84 -32.31
N PRO A 424 16.43 24.95 -32.56
CA PRO A 424 15.49 25.50 -31.60
C PRO A 424 14.23 24.62 -31.46
N LEU A 425 13.54 24.76 -30.32
CA LEU A 425 12.22 24.20 -30.05
C LEU A 425 11.14 25.25 -30.35
N ALA A 426 10.04 24.84 -30.98
CA ALA A 426 8.89 25.71 -31.19
C ALA A 426 8.20 26.04 -29.85
N PRO A 427 7.81 27.31 -29.59
CA PRO A 427 7.19 27.76 -28.34
C PRO A 427 5.70 27.40 -28.29
N THR A 428 5.39 26.11 -28.42
CA THR A 428 4.04 25.59 -28.50
C THR A 428 3.96 24.23 -27.84
N ALA A 429 2.79 23.89 -27.33
CA ALA A 429 2.40 22.53 -26.99
C ALA A 429 1.26 22.11 -27.93
N ARG A 430 1.08 20.81 -28.13
CA ARG A 430 -0.02 20.28 -28.97
C ARG A 430 -1.35 20.20 -28.21
N TRP A 431 -1.32 20.53 -26.93
CA TRP A 431 -2.42 20.43 -25.99
C TRP A 431 -2.34 21.61 -25.00
N ASN A 432 -3.42 21.81 -24.23
CA ASN A 432 -3.50 22.83 -23.18
C ASN A 432 -4.13 22.18 -21.94
N PRO A 433 -3.48 22.22 -20.76
CA PRO A 433 -4.03 21.67 -19.53
C PRO A 433 -5.43 22.19 -19.18
N ALA A 434 -5.70 23.47 -19.44
CA ALA A 434 -6.99 24.11 -19.13
C ALA A 434 -8.16 23.58 -19.99
N ASP A 435 -7.89 22.90 -21.10
CA ASP A 435 -8.91 22.21 -21.90
C ASP A 435 -9.25 20.81 -21.35
N VAL A 436 -8.50 20.33 -20.35
CA VAL A 436 -8.55 18.95 -19.85
C VAL A 436 -9.04 18.88 -18.41
N TYR A 437 -8.48 19.69 -17.51
CA TYR A 437 -8.85 19.72 -16.09
C TYR A 437 -8.70 21.12 -15.51
N ASP A 438 -9.47 21.40 -14.46
CA ASP A 438 -9.41 22.67 -13.73
C ASP A 438 -8.20 22.67 -12.78
N TYR A 439 -7.37 23.72 -12.86
CA TYR A 439 -6.25 23.95 -11.95
C TYR A 439 -6.10 25.45 -11.68
N THR A 440 -5.38 25.78 -10.60
CA THR A 440 -5.03 27.16 -10.28
C THR A 440 -3.52 27.25 -10.17
N LEU A 441 -2.95 28.31 -10.72
CA LEU A 441 -1.55 28.64 -10.55
C LEU A 441 -1.39 29.53 -9.32
N ASP A 442 -0.50 29.14 -8.42
CA ASP A 442 0.04 30.07 -7.45
C ASP A 442 0.92 31.11 -8.14
N ALA A 443 1.00 32.29 -7.52
CA ALA A 443 1.91 33.33 -7.97
C ALA A 443 3.34 32.79 -7.90
N VAL A 444 4.11 32.91 -8.99
CA VAL A 444 5.43 32.29 -9.11
C VAL A 444 6.40 32.78 -8.02
N GLU A 445 6.22 33.99 -7.51
CA GLU A 445 6.96 34.54 -6.37
C GLU A 445 6.70 33.83 -5.03
N ASP A 446 5.52 33.23 -4.87
CA ASP A 446 5.12 32.50 -3.65
C ASP A 446 5.52 31.02 -3.72
N VAL A 447 5.72 30.47 -4.93
CA VAL A 447 6.10 29.06 -5.17
C VAL A 447 7.28 28.61 -4.29
N PRO A 448 8.40 29.34 -4.18
CA PRO A 448 9.51 28.88 -3.36
C PRO A 448 9.19 28.77 -1.86
N ALA A 449 8.24 29.56 -1.36
CA ALA A 449 7.82 29.52 0.04
C ALA A 449 6.82 28.37 0.27
N ILE A 450 5.83 28.22 -0.62
CA ILE A 450 4.84 27.15 -0.57
C ILE A 450 5.52 25.79 -0.68
N VAL A 451 6.31 25.58 -1.73
CA VAL A 451 6.94 24.29 -2.01
C VAL A 451 7.89 23.86 -0.89
N ARG A 452 8.68 24.76 -0.30
CA ARG A 452 9.54 24.40 0.85
C ARG A 452 8.76 24.04 2.11
N ALA A 453 7.58 24.61 2.29
CA ALA A 453 6.75 24.36 3.46
C ALA A 453 5.94 23.05 3.34
N GLU A 454 5.64 22.64 2.10
CA GLU A 454 4.64 21.60 1.84
C GLU A 454 5.21 20.39 1.08
N ALA A 455 6.34 20.49 0.38
CA ALA A 455 6.88 19.35 -0.36
C ALA A 455 7.72 18.38 0.49
N GLY A 456 7.46 17.09 0.32
CA GLY A 456 8.21 15.99 0.93
C GLY A 456 7.43 15.22 1.99
N ALA A 457 8.04 14.11 2.42
CA ALA A 457 7.47 13.25 3.45
C ALA A 457 7.56 13.86 4.85
N GLY A 458 6.63 13.45 5.71
CA GLY A 458 6.57 13.78 7.13
C GLY A 458 5.94 15.13 7.48
N LEU A 459 5.40 15.83 6.48
CA LEU A 459 4.68 17.08 6.67
C LEU A 459 3.19 16.85 6.95
N LEU A 460 2.64 15.76 6.40
CA LEU A 460 1.24 15.39 6.58
C LEU A 460 1.03 14.63 7.88
N LEU A 461 0.02 15.05 8.65
CA LEU A 461 -0.43 14.29 9.81
C LEU A 461 -1.26 13.09 9.36
N SER A 462 -0.61 11.93 9.22
CA SER A 462 -1.29 10.64 9.06
C SER A 462 -1.79 10.17 10.42
N GLY A 463 -3.11 10.21 10.62
CA GLY A 463 -3.74 9.79 11.87
C GLY A 463 -5.20 9.39 11.67
N THR A 464 -5.89 9.16 12.78
CA THR A 464 -7.37 9.17 12.76
C THR A 464 -7.80 10.40 13.55
N PRO A 465 -9.01 10.94 13.36
CA PRO A 465 -9.46 12.20 13.99
C PRO A 465 -9.28 12.29 15.52
N VAL A 466 -8.91 11.20 16.19
CA VAL A 466 -8.83 11.08 17.64
C VAL A 466 -7.58 10.36 18.19
N ALA A 467 -6.79 9.65 17.38
CA ALA A 467 -5.68 8.81 17.89
C ALA A 467 -4.31 9.45 17.65
N THR A 468 -3.35 9.17 18.54
CA THR A 468 -1.96 9.66 18.45
C THR A 468 -0.91 8.56 18.67
N ALA A 469 -1.34 7.31 18.86
CA ALA A 469 -0.49 6.14 18.99
C ALA A 469 -1.31 4.87 18.69
N ALA A 470 -0.63 3.72 18.62
CA ALA A 470 -1.26 2.42 18.40
C ALA A 470 -2.41 2.14 19.41
N PRO A 471 -3.44 1.35 19.04
CA PRO A 471 -4.57 1.10 19.91
C PRO A 471 -4.18 0.46 21.24
N ALA A 472 -4.96 0.71 22.29
CA ALA A 472 -4.82 -0.04 23.54
C ALA A 472 -5.30 -1.48 23.38
N VAL A 473 -4.81 -2.38 24.23
CA VAL A 473 -5.19 -3.81 24.19
C VAL A 473 -6.63 -4.00 24.68
N ALA A 474 -7.47 -4.63 23.86
CA ALA A 474 -8.82 -4.99 24.25
C ALA A 474 -8.86 -6.26 25.12
N VAL A 475 -9.91 -6.34 25.96
CA VAL A 475 -10.26 -7.53 26.73
C VAL A 475 -11.44 -8.23 26.05
N LEU A 476 -11.27 -9.51 25.74
CA LEU A 476 -12.31 -10.35 25.17
C LEU A 476 -13.22 -10.95 26.25
N SER A 477 -14.47 -11.17 25.87
CA SER A 477 -15.49 -11.89 26.63
C SER A 477 -16.49 -12.53 25.65
N ASP A 478 -17.24 -13.54 26.10
CA ASP A 478 -18.29 -14.17 25.30
C ASP A 478 -19.62 -14.28 26.06
N ASP A 479 -20.70 -14.52 25.33
CA ASP A 479 -22.03 -14.80 25.88
C ASP A 479 -22.47 -16.26 25.67
N ASN A 480 -21.52 -17.19 25.47
CA ASN A 480 -21.83 -18.60 25.26
C ASN A 480 -22.60 -19.18 26.45
N GLY A 481 -23.71 -19.88 26.16
CA GLY A 481 -24.65 -20.37 27.17
C GLY A 481 -25.63 -19.34 27.75
N GLN A 482 -25.48 -18.03 27.50
CA GLN A 482 -26.37 -17.01 28.09
C GLN A 482 -27.74 -16.90 27.40
N GLY A 483 -27.86 -17.31 26.13
CA GLY A 483 -29.11 -17.25 25.37
C GLY A 483 -30.06 -18.42 25.63
N THR A 484 -29.59 -19.65 25.37
CA THR A 484 -30.40 -20.88 25.44
C THR A 484 -30.14 -21.71 26.70
N GLY A 485 -29.10 -21.38 27.46
CA GLY A 485 -28.52 -22.25 28.50
C GLY A 485 -27.61 -23.36 27.93
N LEU A 486 -27.42 -23.40 26.60
CA LEU A 486 -26.61 -24.40 25.89
C LEU A 486 -25.34 -23.76 25.35
N PHE A 487 -24.25 -24.52 25.40
CA PHE A 487 -22.98 -24.17 24.78
C PHE A 487 -22.95 -24.77 23.37
N ASP A 488 -23.86 -24.28 22.52
CA ASP A 488 -24.32 -24.92 21.27
C ASP A 488 -23.54 -24.47 20.01
N GLY A 489 -22.52 -23.64 20.19
CA GLY A 489 -21.70 -23.15 19.07
C GLY A 489 -22.22 -21.88 18.42
N SER A 490 -23.25 -21.26 19.01
CA SER A 490 -23.77 -19.94 18.63
C SER A 490 -23.60 -18.95 19.79
N TYR A 491 -22.69 -17.99 19.64
CA TYR A 491 -22.37 -17.00 20.66
C TYR A 491 -21.76 -15.76 20.04
N LYS A 492 -21.43 -14.76 20.84
CA LYS A 492 -20.80 -13.52 20.41
C LYS A 492 -19.52 -13.28 21.16
N ILE A 493 -18.42 -13.07 20.44
CA ILE A 493 -17.18 -12.57 21.04
C ILE A 493 -17.24 -11.06 21.08
N THR A 494 -17.10 -10.48 22.28
CA THR A 494 -17.09 -9.02 22.49
C THR A 494 -15.71 -8.57 22.92
N ALA A 495 -15.13 -7.63 22.17
CA ALA A 495 -13.89 -6.96 22.52
C ALA A 495 -14.19 -5.61 23.17
N ASN A 496 -13.70 -5.41 24.39
CA ASN A 496 -13.86 -4.19 25.17
C ASN A 496 -12.51 -3.49 25.34
N LEU A 497 -12.38 -2.29 24.76
CA LEU A 497 -11.25 -1.39 24.98
C LEU A 497 -11.70 -0.32 25.96
N TYR A 498 -11.36 -0.48 27.24
CA TYR A 498 -11.90 0.34 28.33
C TYR A 498 -11.34 1.76 28.38
N TRP A 499 -10.10 1.96 27.96
CA TRP A 499 -9.37 3.23 27.98
C TRP A 499 -8.20 3.17 26.97
N GLY A 500 -7.63 4.34 26.66
CA GLY A 500 -6.47 4.47 25.77
C GLY A 500 -6.84 4.84 24.34
N GLN A 501 -5.91 4.62 23.41
CA GLN A 501 -6.09 4.92 21.99
C GLN A 501 -7.09 3.95 21.36
N ASN A 502 -8.05 4.47 20.61
CA ASN A 502 -9.03 3.65 19.90
C ASN A 502 -8.46 3.11 18.58
N ALA A 503 -9.06 2.01 18.13
CA ALA A 503 -8.83 1.44 16.82
C ALA A 503 -9.81 2.01 15.79
N THR A 504 -9.46 1.92 14.52
CA THR A 504 -10.39 2.10 13.39
C THR A 504 -10.73 0.79 12.70
N VAL A 505 -9.96 -0.26 12.94
CA VAL A 505 -10.21 -1.61 12.43
C VAL A 505 -10.09 -2.61 13.57
N ALA A 506 -10.97 -3.61 13.58
CA ALA A 506 -10.83 -4.80 14.40
C ALA A 506 -10.91 -6.05 13.53
N LYS A 507 -10.02 -7.02 13.77
CA LYS A 507 -9.96 -8.31 13.10
C LYS A 507 -10.02 -9.41 14.14
N LEU A 508 -11.00 -10.31 14.02
CA LEU A 508 -11.17 -11.44 14.92
C LEU A 508 -10.59 -12.71 14.29
N TYR A 509 -9.67 -13.35 15.01
CA TYR A 509 -9.07 -14.61 14.65
C TYR A 509 -9.60 -15.73 15.55
N GLU A 510 -10.00 -16.84 14.94
CA GLU A 510 -10.33 -18.10 15.60
C GLU A 510 -9.24 -19.13 15.26
N ASN A 511 -8.56 -19.66 16.27
CA ASN A 511 -7.48 -20.63 16.11
C ASN A 511 -6.40 -20.17 15.10
N GLY A 512 -6.14 -18.87 15.03
CA GLY A 512 -5.18 -18.24 14.12
C GLY A 512 -5.72 -17.92 12.72
N VAL A 513 -6.99 -18.21 12.42
CA VAL A 513 -7.63 -17.91 11.13
C VAL A 513 -8.56 -16.71 11.28
N LEU A 514 -8.46 -15.73 10.39
CA LEU A 514 -9.37 -14.58 10.36
C LEU A 514 -10.80 -15.05 10.08
N VAL A 515 -11.73 -14.78 10.99
CA VAL A 515 -13.15 -15.19 10.87
C VAL A 515 -14.09 -14.01 10.68
N ASP A 516 -13.74 -12.82 11.16
CA ASP A 516 -14.55 -11.60 10.98
C ASP A 516 -13.68 -10.33 11.10
N SER A 517 -14.17 -9.20 10.57
CA SER A 517 -13.51 -7.90 10.71
C SER A 517 -14.52 -6.76 10.66
N ALA A 518 -14.24 -5.66 11.36
CA ALA A 518 -15.15 -4.52 11.43
C ALA A 518 -14.41 -3.18 11.39
N TRP A 519 -15.04 -2.21 10.72
CA TRP A 519 -14.70 -0.80 10.84
C TRP A 519 -15.23 -0.23 12.15
N LEU A 520 -14.43 0.61 12.79
CA LEU A 520 -14.75 1.24 14.06
C LEU A 520 -14.62 2.76 13.96
N THR A 521 -15.54 3.47 14.61
CA THR A 521 -15.40 4.91 14.81
C THR A 521 -14.43 5.16 15.96
N GLY A 522 -13.36 5.92 15.71
CA GLY A 522 -12.46 6.39 16.75
C GLY A 522 -13.12 7.45 17.62
N THR A 523 -13.08 7.26 18.95
CA THR A 523 -13.61 8.21 19.95
C THR A 523 -12.64 8.46 21.11
N THR A 524 -11.34 8.27 20.88
CA THR A 524 -10.27 8.33 21.90
C THR A 524 -10.44 9.55 22.82
N PRO A 525 -10.19 9.40 24.14
CA PRO A 525 -9.81 8.17 24.85
C PRO A 525 -11.02 7.37 25.37
N ARG A 526 -12.23 7.61 24.84
CA ARG A 526 -13.45 6.95 25.32
C ARG A 526 -13.38 5.45 25.08
N ARG A 527 -14.11 4.70 25.92
CA ARG A 527 -14.28 3.25 25.76
C ARG A 527 -14.83 2.93 24.37
N GLN A 528 -14.25 1.92 23.75
CA GLN A 528 -14.70 1.37 22.46
C GLN A 528 -15.09 -0.10 22.65
N THR A 529 -16.10 -0.57 21.91
CA THR A 529 -16.57 -1.96 21.99
C THR A 529 -16.99 -2.42 20.62
N VAL A 530 -16.59 -3.63 20.27
CA VAL A 530 -17.00 -4.33 19.05
C VAL A 530 -17.39 -5.75 19.41
N ALA A 531 -18.35 -6.31 18.69
CA ALA A 531 -18.83 -7.65 18.96
C ALA A 531 -19.03 -8.42 17.65
N PHE A 532 -18.62 -9.67 17.64
CA PHE A 532 -18.57 -10.54 16.47
C PHE A 532 -19.46 -11.76 16.72
N PRO A 533 -20.51 -11.97 15.90
CA PRO A 533 -21.33 -13.17 16.01
C PRO A 533 -20.56 -14.39 15.49
N ILE A 534 -20.54 -15.45 16.29
CA ILE A 534 -20.00 -16.77 15.97
C ILE A 534 -21.16 -17.75 15.87
N THR A 535 -21.21 -18.52 14.80
CA THR A 535 -22.24 -19.54 14.59
C THR A 535 -21.65 -20.78 13.93
N GLY A 536 -22.21 -21.95 14.24
CA GLY A 536 -21.88 -23.20 13.55
C GLY A 536 -20.67 -23.94 14.11
N ASN A 537 -20.11 -23.49 15.24
CA ASN A 537 -19.04 -24.22 15.90
C ASN A 537 -19.54 -25.54 16.47
N VAL A 538 -18.79 -26.61 16.23
CA VAL A 538 -19.10 -27.96 16.73
C VAL A 538 -18.54 -28.14 18.14
N ASN A 539 -18.83 -29.28 18.76
CA ASN A 539 -18.27 -29.59 20.08
C ASN A 539 -16.74 -29.57 20.04
N GLY A 540 -16.13 -28.72 20.87
CA GLY A 540 -14.71 -28.43 20.81
C GLY A 540 -14.30 -27.23 21.65
N SER A 541 -13.03 -26.87 21.55
CA SER A 541 -12.47 -25.69 22.20
C SER A 541 -11.90 -24.76 21.14
N TYR A 542 -12.28 -23.49 21.21
CA TYR A 542 -11.96 -22.47 20.22
C TYR A 542 -11.23 -21.33 20.92
N THR A 543 -10.11 -20.90 20.34
CA THR A 543 -9.31 -19.79 20.89
C THR A 543 -9.45 -18.57 20.01
N TYR A 544 -9.88 -17.47 20.61
CA TYR A 544 -10.10 -16.19 19.94
C TYR A 544 -9.04 -15.17 20.30
N VAL A 545 -8.63 -14.39 19.31
CA VAL A 545 -7.77 -13.22 19.46
C VAL A 545 -8.35 -12.10 18.61
N VAL A 546 -8.43 -10.89 19.15
CA VAL A 546 -8.73 -9.69 18.34
C VAL A 546 -7.45 -8.89 18.13
N GLU A 547 -7.18 -8.56 16.88
CA GLU A 547 -6.22 -7.55 16.48
C GLU A 547 -6.97 -6.24 16.26
N LEU A 548 -6.46 -5.17 16.86
CA LEU A 548 -6.97 -3.82 16.73
C LEU A 548 -5.93 -2.96 16.04
N LEU A 549 -6.35 -2.21 15.02
CA LEU A 549 -5.46 -1.40 14.21
C LEU A 549 -5.96 0.05 14.11
N ASN A 550 -5.01 0.97 14.09
CA ASN A 550 -5.16 2.33 13.56
C ASN A 550 -3.87 2.66 12.77
N PRO A 551 -3.76 3.81 12.07
CA PRO A 551 -2.56 4.12 11.29
C PRO A 551 -1.25 4.04 12.09
N TYR A 552 -1.26 4.34 13.38
CA TYR A 552 -0.06 4.33 14.23
C TYR A 552 0.41 2.94 14.68
N GLY A 553 -0.32 1.87 14.38
CA GLY A 553 0.09 0.52 14.75
C GLY A 553 -1.06 -0.42 15.10
N THR A 554 -0.66 -1.58 15.61
CA THR A 554 -1.56 -2.66 15.99
C THR A 554 -1.46 -2.98 17.48
N SER A 555 -2.51 -3.60 18.02
CA SER A 555 -2.46 -4.26 19.32
C SER A 555 -3.29 -5.53 19.30
N THR A 556 -2.86 -6.52 20.07
CA THR A 556 -3.46 -7.85 20.05
C THR A 556 -3.93 -8.24 21.44
N SER A 557 -5.17 -8.71 21.55
CA SER A 557 -5.71 -9.17 22.83
C SER A 557 -4.98 -10.40 23.34
N ARG A 558 -5.14 -10.67 24.64
CA ARG A 558 -4.85 -12.02 25.14
C ARG A 558 -5.81 -13.03 24.48
N PRO A 559 -5.36 -14.28 24.27
CA PRO A 559 -6.25 -15.35 23.81
C PRO A 559 -7.43 -15.57 24.76
N HIS A 560 -8.63 -15.77 24.20
CA HIS A 560 -9.85 -16.08 24.93
C HIS A 560 -10.44 -17.39 24.44
N THR A 561 -10.57 -18.37 25.33
CA THR A 561 -11.02 -19.71 24.97
C THR A 561 -12.49 -19.90 25.27
N VAL A 562 -13.26 -20.34 24.27
CA VAL A 562 -14.66 -20.74 24.41
C VAL A 562 -14.78 -22.25 24.21
N VAL A 563 -15.52 -22.92 25.10
CA VAL A 563 -15.80 -24.36 24.99
C VAL A 563 -17.24 -24.55 24.53
N VAL A 564 -17.39 -25.28 23.43
CA VAL A 564 -18.67 -25.71 22.86
C VAL A 564 -18.85 -27.19 23.20
N LYS A 565 -19.98 -27.56 23.79
CA LYS A 565 -20.23 -28.96 24.24
C LYS A 565 -21.65 -29.45 23.97
N ASP A 566 -22.55 -28.55 23.60
CA ASP A 566 -23.97 -28.85 23.37
C ASP A 566 -24.37 -28.62 21.89
N ALA A 567 -23.42 -28.60 20.94
CA ALA A 567 -23.73 -28.33 19.53
C ALA A 567 -24.39 -29.53 18.82
N SER A 568 -23.97 -30.75 19.13
CA SER A 568 -24.64 -31.96 18.64
C SER A 568 -26.03 -32.13 19.29
N PRO A 569 -26.96 -32.86 18.66
CA PRO A 569 -28.28 -33.07 19.25
C PRO A 569 -28.18 -33.68 20.66
N ALA A 570 -29.07 -33.28 21.57
CA ALA A 570 -29.09 -33.86 22.90
C ALA A 570 -29.57 -35.32 22.87
N LEU A 571 -29.14 -36.12 23.86
CA LEU A 571 -29.55 -37.51 23.97
C LEU A 571 -31.07 -37.66 24.00
N ALA A 572 -31.61 -38.35 23.02
CA ALA A 572 -33.02 -38.74 22.98
C ALA A 572 -33.26 -40.09 23.66
N VAL A 573 -34.51 -40.34 24.06
CA VAL A 573 -34.94 -41.59 24.68
C VAL A 573 -36.02 -42.24 23.84
N LEU A 574 -35.86 -43.54 23.59
CA LEU A 574 -36.86 -44.37 22.92
C LEU A 574 -37.91 -44.89 23.89
N SER A 575 -39.15 -44.91 23.40
CA SER A 575 -40.31 -45.55 24.01
C SER A 575 -41.16 -46.21 22.94
N ASP A 576 -41.94 -47.21 23.32
CA ASP A 576 -42.90 -47.89 22.45
C ASP A 576 -44.24 -48.06 23.18
N ASP A 577 -45.30 -48.27 22.41
CA ASP A 577 -46.65 -48.55 22.92
C ASP A 577 -47.09 -50.01 22.71
N ASN A 578 -46.15 -50.94 22.44
CA ASN A 578 -46.41 -52.36 22.17
C ASN A 578 -46.84 -53.15 23.42
N ARG A 579 -48.00 -52.80 23.99
CA ARG A 579 -48.52 -53.43 25.22
C ARG A 579 -49.27 -54.73 24.96
N ASP A 580 -49.79 -54.91 23.75
CA ASP A 580 -50.57 -56.06 23.30
C ASP A 580 -49.73 -57.12 22.56
N GLY A 581 -48.51 -56.77 22.15
CA GLY A 581 -47.49 -57.67 21.66
C GLY A 581 -47.76 -58.21 20.25
N ASP A 582 -48.55 -57.50 19.43
CA ASP A 582 -49.11 -57.94 18.15
C ASP A 582 -48.24 -57.59 16.91
N GLY A 583 -47.06 -57.01 17.15
CA GLY A 583 -46.13 -56.64 16.08
C GLY A 583 -46.47 -55.33 15.37
N SER A 584 -47.47 -54.57 15.86
CA SER A 584 -47.85 -53.25 15.36
C SER A 584 -47.85 -52.20 16.46
N PHE A 585 -46.87 -51.30 16.44
CA PHE A 585 -46.66 -50.30 17.49
C PHE A 585 -45.99 -49.03 16.97
N THR A 586 -46.02 -47.97 17.76
CA THR A 586 -45.31 -46.72 17.49
C THR A 586 -44.04 -46.65 18.34
N VAL A 587 -42.89 -46.57 17.68
CA VAL A 587 -41.66 -46.15 18.35
C VAL A 587 -41.67 -44.62 18.44
N THR A 588 -41.61 -44.10 19.67
CA THR A 588 -41.53 -42.66 19.94
C THR A 588 -40.16 -42.31 20.48
N THR A 589 -39.47 -41.43 19.76
CA THR A 589 -38.18 -40.86 20.12
C THR A 589 -38.40 -39.47 20.72
N ASN A 590 -38.08 -39.30 22.00
CA ASN A 590 -38.24 -38.03 22.70
C ASN A 590 -36.88 -37.44 23.08
N LEU A 591 -36.57 -36.26 22.56
CA LEU A 591 -35.51 -35.40 23.06
C LEU A 591 -36.17 -34.35 23.96
N TRP A 592 -35.96 -34.44 25.27
CA TRP A 592 -36.74 -33.67 26.25
C TRP A 592 -36.31 -32.21 26.38
N TRP A 593 -35.02 -31.94 26.28
CA TRP A 593 -34.42 -30.62 26.32
C TRP A 593 -33.01 -30.68 25.73
N GLY A 594 -32.55 -29.60 25.12
CA GLY A 594 -31.20 -29.47 24.56
C GLY A 594 -31.20 -29.17 23.07
N THR A 595 -30.04 -29.28 22.43
CA THR A 595 -29.93 -29.00 20.99
C THR A 595 -30.72 -30.00 20.18
N ASN A 596 -31.59 -29.50 19.31
CA ASN A 596 -32.44 -30.31 18.48
C ASN A 596 -31.70 -30.84 17.24
N ALA A 597 -32.21 -31.94 16.71
CA ALA A 597 -31.78 -32.48 15.44
C ALA A 597 -32.53 -31.82 14.29
N THR A 598 -31.89 -31.80 13.12
CA THR A 598 -32.56 -31.48 11.85
C THR A 598 -32.86 -32.74 11.04
N HIS A 599 -32.37 -33.89 11.49
CA HIS A 599 -32.54 -35.16 10.80
C HIS A 599 -32.59 -36.33 11.81
N TYR A 600 -33.38 -37.35 11.49
CA TYR A 600 -33.62 -38.54 12.30
C TYR A 600 -33.58 -39.80 11.45
N ALA A 601 -32.91 -40.82 11.96
CA ALA A 601 -32.89 -42.16 11.38
C ALA A 601 -33.14 -43.22 12.47
N LEU A 602 -34.13 -44.10 12.26
CA LEU A 602 -34.41 -45.23 13.14
C LEU A 602 -33.86 -46.51 12.54
N TYR A 603 -33.10 -47.26 13.32
CA TYR A 603 -32.57 -48.56 12.96
C TYR A 603 -33.22 -49.65 13.80
N ARG A 604 -33.51 -50.79 13.16
CA ARG A 604 -33.92 -52.04 13.79
C ARG A 604 -32.87 -53.10 13.50
N ASP A 605 -32.22 -53.63 14.54
CA ASP A 605 -31.14 -54.62 14.44
C ASP A 605 -30.03 -54.21 13.44
N GLY A 606 -29.71 -52.91 13.41
CA GLY A 606 -28.73 -52.31 12.50
C GLY A 606 -29.24 -51.98 11.10
N VAL A 607 -30.49 -52.29 10.75
CA VAL A 607 -31.10 -51.98 9.46
C VAL A 607 -31.97 -50.72 9.57
N LEU A 608 -31.77 -49.76 8.67
CA LEU A 608 -32.58 -48.54 8.62
C LEU A 608 -34.05 -48.89 8.34
N VAL A 609 -34.96 -48.39 9.18
CA VAL A 609 -36.41 -48.63 9.07
C VAL A 609 -37.24 -47.37 8.87
N ASP A 610 -36.72 -46.19 9.23
CA ASP A 610 -37.38 -44.91 9.00
C ASP A 610 -36.36 -43.77 9.02
N GLU A 611 -36.63 -42.72 8.25
CA GLU A 611 -35.77 -41.54 8.11
C GLU A 611 -36.66 -40.30 7.92
N GLN A 612 -36.40 -39.23 8.66
CA GLN A 612 -37.24 -38.03 8.67
C GLN A 612 -36.40 -36.76 8.80
N ASP A 613 -36.74 -35.74 8.00
CA ASP A 613 -36.25 -34.38 8.21
C ASP A 613 -37.06 -33.68 9.31
N LEU A 614 -36.37 -32.94 10.16
CA LEU A 614 -36.93 -32.31 11.34
C LEU A 614 -36.72 -30.80 11.33
N THR A 615 -37.71 -30.05 11.81
CA THR A 615 -37.52 -28.64 12.17
C THR A 615 -37.01 -28.55 13.59
N ALA A 616 -35.85 -27.91 13.78
CA ALA A 616 -35.26 -27.69 15.09
C ALA A 616 -36.03 -26.60 15.86
N ALA A 617 -36.21 -26.80 17.17
CA ALA A 617 -36.83 -25.86 18.10
C ALA A 617 -36.00 -25.72 19.38
N THR A 618 -34.67 -25.78 19.27
CA THR A 618 -33.70 -25.67 20.38
C THR A 618 -34.03 -24.48 21.32
N PRO A 619 -34.00 -24.65 22.64
CA PRO A 619 -33.67 -25.86 23.41
C PRO A 619 -34.91 -26.70 23.78
N ARG A 620 -36.06 -26.47 23.13
CA ARG A 620 -37.33 -27.11 23.50
C ARG A 620 -37.34 -28.60 23.13
N ARG A 621 -38.29 -29.32 23.73
CA ARG A 621 -38.54 -30.74 23.45
C ARG A 621 -38.79 -30.97 21.96
N GLN A 622 -38.16 -32.01 21.40
CA GLN A 622 -38.39 -32.53 20.06
C GLN A 622 -38.90 -33.97 20.14
N THR A 623 -39.82 -34.36 19.26
CA THR A 623 -40.41 -35.70 19.27
C THR A 623 -40.66 -36.20 17.88
N VAL A 624 -40.22 -37.43 17.64
CA VAL A 624 -40.41 -38.13 16.38
C VAL A 624 -41.14 -39.43 16.68
N ARG A 625 -42.05 -39.83 15.78
CA ARG A 625 -42.82 -41.06 15.88
C ARG A 625 -42.67 -41.85 14.59
N THR A 626 -42.37 -43.13 14.73
CA THR A 626 -42.28 -44.09 13.63
C THR A 626 -43.28 -45.20 13.88
N ALA A 627 -44.17 -45.44 12.92
CA ALA A 627 -45.07 -46.58 12.96
C ALA A 627 -44.31 -47.84 12.48
N VAL A 628 -44.34 -48.90 13.28
CA VAL A 628 -43.77 -50.22 12.97
C VAL A 628 -44.93 -51.20 12.89
N THR A 629 -45.02 -51.97 11.81
CA THR A 629 -46.10 -52.96 11.61
C THR A 629 -45.54 -54.24 11.01
N GLY A 630 -46.27 -55.35 11.22
CA GLY A 630 -45.99 -56.64 10.58
C GLY A 630 -44.70 -57.31 11.06
N LEU A 631 -44.30 -57.09 12.31
CA LEU A 631 -43.21 -57.84 12.93
C LEU A 631 -43.70 -59.21 13.42
N GLU A 632 -42.98 -60.27 13.07
CA GLU A 632 -43.22 -61.62 13.59
C GLU A 632 -42.84 -61.73 15.08
N PRO A 633 -43.30 -62.78 15.80
CA PRO A 633 -42.86 -63.01 17.18
C PRO A 633 -41.34 -63.09 17.31
N GLY A 634 -40.77 -62.24 18.16
CA GLY A 634 -39.32 -62.06 18.26
C GLY A 634 -38.92 -60.89 19.17
N ALA A 635 -37.61 -60.71 19.37
CA ALA A 635 -37.04 -59.57 20.07
C ALA A 635 -36.25 -58.71 19.07
N TYR A 636 -36.58 -57.43 18.98
CA TYR A 636 -36.02 -56.50 18.02
C TYR A 636 -35.39 -55.31 18.73
N GLY A 637 -34.12 -55.02 18.45
CA GLY A 637 -33.39 -53.89 18.99
C GLY A 637 -33.59 -52.64 18.16
N PHE A 638 -34.07 -51.55 18.78
CA PHE A 638 -34.25 -50.26 18.13
C PHE A 638 -33.24 -49.24 18.63
N VAL A 639 -32.62 -48.51 17.70
CA VAL A 639 -31.72 -47.38 17.98
C VAL A 639 -32.11 -46.23 17.05
N ALA A 640 -32.36 -45.05 17.62
CA ALA A 640 -32.53 -43.83 16.83
C ALA A 640 -31.23 -43.03 16.81
N VAL A 641 -30.87 -42.52 15.64
CA VAL A 641 -29.77 -41.58 15.43
C VAL A 641 -30.38 -40.23 15.09
N LEU A 642 -30.05 -39.23 15.90
CA LEU A 642 -30.44 -37.85 15.70
C LEU A 642 -29.21 -37.07 15.23
N SER A 643 -29.32 -36.30 14.15
CA SER A 643 -28.22 -35.52 13.60
C SER A 643 -28.60 -34.09 13.25
N ASN A 644 -27.60 -33.21 13.29
CA ASN A 644 -27.65 -31.85 12.77
C ASN A 644 -26.30 -31.52 12.10
N ALA A 645 -26.10 -30.28 11.67
CA ALA A 645 -24.85 -29.85 11.04
C ALA A 645 -23.61 -30.01 11.94
N ALA A 646 -23.77 -30.04 13.26
CA ALA A 646 -22.69 -30.13 14.23
C ALA A 646 -22.35 -31.56 14.68
N GLY A 647 -23.14 -32.56 14.31
CA GLY A 647 -22.87 -33.96 14.62
C GLY A 647 -24.13 -34.78 14.85
N SER A 648 -23.95 -35.95 15.47
CA SER A 648 -25.04 -36.88 15.75
C SER A 648 -24.94 -37.50 17.14
N THR A 649 -26.08 -37.94 17.65
CA THR A 649 -26.18 -38.74 18.87
C THR A 649 -27.12 -39.91 18.66
N SER A 650 -26.78 -41.05 19.26
CA SER A 650 -27.61 -42.25 19.23
C SER A 650 -28.31 -42.45 20.56
N THR A 651 -29.55 -42.91 20.52
CA THR A 651 -30.26 -43.36 21.72
C THR A 651 -29.62 -44.64 22.27
N ALA A 652 -29.85 -44.95 23.54
CA ALA A 652 -29.66 -46.31 24.01
C ALA A 652 -30.57 -47.27 23.22
N GLU A 653 -30.10 -48.50 23.00
CA GLU A 653 -30.90 -49.53 22.34
C GLU A 653 -32.12 -49.86 23.21
N ARG A 654 -33.29 -49.94 22.57
CA ARG A 654 -34.53 -50.40 23.18
C ARG A 654 -35.00 -51.68 22.51
N VAL A 655 -35.01 -52.76 23.28
CA VAL A 655 -35.52 -54.06 22.82
C VAL A 655 -37.04 -54.09 22.98
N VAL A 656 -37.75 -54.34 21.88
CA VAL A 656 -39.20 -54.55 21.87
C VAL A 656 -39.46 -56.04 21.60
N THR A 657 -40.23 -56.69 22.47
CA THR A 657 -40.60 -58.11 22.31
C THR A 657 -42.01 -58.23 21.73
N VAL A 658 -42.10 -58.82 20.54
CA VAL A 658 -43.36 -59.20 19.89
C VAL A 658 -43.69 -60.64 20.29
N ARG A 659 -44.94 -60.90 20.69
CA ARG A 659 -45.34 -62.18 21.28
C ARG A 659 -46.30 -63.00 20.42
N ARG A 660 -46.99 -62.38 19.48
CA ARG A 660 -48.04 -63.04 18.68
C ARG A 660 -48.29 -62.32 17.37
#